data_AF-A0A6A6R2U3-F1
#
_entry.id   AF-A0A6A6R2U3-F1
#
_cell.length_a   1.000
_cell.length_b   1.000
_cell.length_c   1.000
_cell.angle_alpha   90.00
_cell.angle_beta   90.00
_cell.angle_gamma   90.00
#
_symmetry.space_group_name_H-M   'P 1'
#
loop_
_entity.id
_entity.type
_entity.pdbx_description
1 polymer ?
#
loop_
_entity_poly.entity_id
_entity_poly.type
_entity_poly.pdbx_seq_one_letter_code
_entity_poly.pdbx_strand_id
1 'polypeptide(L)'
;MEPLSALSLATSVVQFVDFSSKFICGSMEIYNSKGGQTDKLNDLEEVTKSLAEIASELEESDSSDLSSSSKNANEIVKIATECRGAATQLCNVLSKLKLQKVTKRESILVTLKSLWGREKVEDLRNRLDGYRQQLIILLLVAMREDLQDKLRPKSEDSTQVKQENKKEDRFIGKAFLDKFEGAGRDKWRADLLDAIRYSHECGTSVETISESAKEGFLKAFHSSTVTDPWFVKQVLQKLRFREMPDRQERIVTRHPETYEWIFHENSENTPWDSFIDWLKGPSSTYWLSGKPGSGKSTLMKFILKDSRTQEMLKSDDVSPSYKLVMTGFFFWNSGAPMQMSQEGLIRTLLHDCLHERHDLIPYVFPVLEEEYELFGTLILGSWKWLDVIRAFRKLLEAPSTRFCFFIDGLDEYSGNPADLIDLLNSVSNTPNTKWCISSRPWPIFEDAFSYHTPCLRLQDLTYPDMLKYTSDRLNWNPGFRDFTQLEPEYTSRLVDNIANKSSGVFLWVTVVVASLLHGLTNGDRMGDLQARLDALPPDLEALFFRILDSIEPSHKSQACKLFQVVYTAKTRLTLLQISYVDRYDCEQVISSPFGPVEILQEDAELKWMKRRLGAISKGLLEIANRRNKADSTVEYLHRTVKDFIEKPDVQIRIAANITIPFDAHLSLAATSLLELKRFR
;
A
#
# COMPACT_ATOMS: atom_id res chain seq x y z
N MET A 1 32.65 25.94 -17.02
CA MET A 1 33.00 26.23 -15.62
C MET A 1 33.00 24.94 -14.84
N GLU A 2 33.73 24.84 -13.72
CA GLU A 2 33.40 23.83 -12.71
C GLU A 2 32.06 24.23 -12.06
N PRO A 3 30.96 23.49 -12.24
CA PRO A 3 29.68 23.73 -11.55
C PRO A 3 29.79 23.93 -10.03
N LEU A 4 30.89 23.45 -9.43
CA LEU A 4 31.27 23.67 -8.04
C LEU A 4 31.41 25.15 -7.65
N SER A 5 31.92 26.02 -8.54
CA SER A 5 32.12 27.45 -8.23
C SER A 5 30.79 28.21 -8.10
N ALA A 6 29.83 27.92 -8.99
CA ALA A 6 28.49 28.50 -8.94
C ALA A 6 27.70 27.99 -7.72
N LEU A 7 27.84 26.69 -7.38
CA LEU A 7 27.24 26.11 -6.19
C LEU A 7 27.85 26.69 -4.89
N SER A 8 29.15 26.97 -4.89
CA SER A 8 29.83 27.60 -3.76
C SER A 8 29.31 29.01 -3.52
N LEU A 9 29.26 29.85 -4.56
CA LEU A 9 28.69 31.19 -4.46
C LEU A 9 27.23 31.15 -3.98
N ALA A 10 26.41 30.27 -4.57
CA ALA A 10 25.02 30.10 -4.17
C ALA A 10 24.88 29.63 -2.71
N THR A 11 25.81 28.82 -2.20
CA THR A 11 25.86 28.43 -0.78
C THR A 11 26.01 29.66 0.12
N SER A 12 26.99 30.54 -0.16
CA SER A 12 27.23 31.74 0.64
C SER A 12 26.03 32.70 0.58
N VAL A 13 25.39 32.85 -0.58
CA VAL A 13 24.15 33.64 -0.69
C VAL A 13 23.03 33.05 0.17
N VAL A 14 22.88 31.73 0.15
CA VAL A 14 21.86 31.04 0.96
C VAL A 14 22.12 31.19 2.45
N GLN A 15 23.37 31.04 2.90
CA GLN A 15 23.75 31.24 4.31
C GLN A 15 23.40 32.66 4.77
N PHE A 16 23.68 33.67 3.94
CA PHE A 16 23.29 35.05 4.21
C PHE A 16 21.78 35.23 4.35
N VAL A 17 21.01 34.71 3.38
CA VAL A 17 19.55 34.82 3.38
C VAL A 17 18.94 34.12 4.60
N ASP A 18 19.37 32.90 4.91
CA ASP A 18 18.86 32.14 6.05
C ASP A 18 19.19 32.81 7.39
N PHE A 19 20.44 33.23 7.56
CA PHE A 19 20.89 33.95 8.76
C PHE A 19 20.10 35.24 8.95
N SER A 20 19.99 36.07 7.91
CA SER A 20 19.32 37.38 7.96
C SER A 20 17.82 37.23 8.23
N SER A 21 17.15 36.27 7.58
CA SER A 21 15.74 35.98 7.84
C SER A 21 15.49 35.48 9.26
N LYS A 22 16.32 34.55 9.78
CA LYS A 22 16.21 34.07 11.16
C LYS A 22 16.45 35.19 12.18
N PHE A 23 17.45 36.03 11.95
CA PHE A 23 17.73 37.18 12.79
C PHE A 23 16.54 38.15 12.88
N ILE A 24 15.95 38.51 11.73
CA ILE A 24 14.79 39.41 11.68
C ILE A 24 13.56 38.78 12.34
N CYS A 25 13.25 37.52 12.02
CA CYS A 25 12.10 36.81 12.59
C CYS A 25 12.23 36.58 14.10
N GLY A 26 13.39 36.11 14.57
CA GLY A 26 13.65 35.89 16.00
C GLY A 26 13.57 37.20 16.80
N SER A 27 14.08 38.29 16.24
CA SER A 27 13.92 39.63 16.83
C SER A 27 12.44 40.03 16.96
N MET A 28 11.59 39.57 16.04
CA MET A 28 10.17 39.92 15.98
C MET A 28 9.32 39.09 16.94
N GLU A 29 9.65 37.82 17.13
CA GLU A 29 9.06 36.96 18.17
C GLU A 29 9.34 37.49 19.57
N ILE A 30 10.60 37.86 19.84
CA ILE A 30 11.02 38.47 21.12
C ILE A 30 10.27 39.78 21.40
N TYR A 31 9.97 40.57 20.36
CA TYR A 31 9.18 41.79 20.48
C TYR A 31 7.70 41.51 20.82
N ASN A 32 7.11 40.46 20.25
CA ASN A 32 5.68 40.16 20.40
C ASN A 32 5.34 39.34 21.66
N SER A 33 6.32 38.67 22.28
CA SER A 33 6.12 37.93 23.54
C SER A 33 5.93 38.88 24.73
N LYS A 34 4.80 38.78 25.43
CA LYS A 34 4.41 39.65 26.58
C LYS A 34 5.24 39.48 27.87
N GLY A 35 6.31 38.68 27.85
CA GLY A 35 7.22 38.52 28.98
C GLY A 35 8.64 38.38 28.46
N GLY A 36 9.50 39.35 28.77
CA GLY A 36 10.90 39.34 28.37
C GLY A 36 11.64 38.16 29.01
N GLN A 37 11.79 37.09 28.26
CA GLN A 37 12.87 36.12 28.50
C GLN A 37 14.09 36.59 27.73
N THR A 38 14.96 37.31 28.44
CA THR A 38 16.18 37.94 27.96
C THR A 38 17.41 37.10 28.31
N ASP A 39 17.47 35.87 27.83
CA ASP A 39 18.67 35.01 27.96
C ASP A 39 19.43 34.81 26.62
N LYS A 40 18.88 35.28 25.49
CA LYS A 40 19.54 35.20 24.15
C LYS A 40 20.23 36.49 23.68
N LEU A 41 20.45 37.46 24.58
CA LEU A 41 20.93 38.81 24.25
C LEU A 41 22.45 39.03 24.42
N ASN A 42 23.23 37.97 24.67
CA ASN A 42 24.69 38.09 24.79
C ASN A 42 25.44 38.12 23.44
N ASP A 43 24.77 37.86 22.32
CA ASP A 43 25.45 37.47 21.08
C ASP A 43 25.28 38.49 19.95
N LEU A 44 25.05 39.79 20.24
CA LEU A 44 24.98 40.82 19.18
C LEU A 44 26.36 41.00 18.50
N GLU A 45 27.44 40.79 19.27
CA GLU A 45 28.82 40.75 18.76
C GLU A 45 29.07 39.50 17.91
N GLU A 46 28.57 38.35 18.33
CA GLU A 46 28.64 37.10 17.56
C GLU A 46 27.82 37.17 16.28
N VAL A 47 26.58 37.68 16.34
CA VAL A 47 25.72 37.92 15.17
C VAL A 47 26.37 38.88 14.17
N THR A 48 26.97 39.97 14.64
CA THR A 48 27.68 40.93 13.77
C THR A 48 28.93 40.29 13.16
N LYS A 49 29.64 39.45 13.93
CA LYS A 49 30.82 38.71 13.47
C LYS A 49 30.44 37.67 12.41
N SER A 50 29.42 36.85 12.66
CA SER A 50 28.92 35.86 11.69
C SER A 50 28.40 36.52 10.41
N LEU A 51 27.71 37.67 10.52
CA LEU A 51 27.26 38.41 9.34
C LEU A 51 28.43 38.99 8.54
N ALA A 52 29.47 39.47 9.22
CA ALA A 52 30.67 39.99 8.59
C ALA A 52 31.49 38.87 7.92
N GLU A 53 31.58 37.69 8.54
CA GLU A 53 32.20 36.49 7.96
C GLU A 53 31.46 36.07 6.68
N ILE A 54 30.13 35.95 6.72
CA ILE A 54 29.31 35.62 5.54
C ILE A 54 29.44 36.70 4.45
N ALA A 55 29.51 37.98 4.83
CA ALA A 55 29.70 39.08 3.89
C ALA A 55 31.09 39.03 3.22
N SER A 56 32.14 38.66 3.96
CA SER A 56 33.50 38.45 3.45
C SER A 56 33.54 37.27 2.47
N GLU A 57 32.87 36.16 2.78
CA GLU A 57 32.78 35.02 1.87
C GLU A 57 32.07 35.37 0.55
N LEU A 58 31.05 36.24 0.60
CA LEU A 58 30.37 36.78 -0.57
C LEU A 58 31.24 37.72 -1.42
N GLU A 59 32.27 38.34 -0.82
CA GLU A 59 33.25 39.20 -1.48
C GLU A 59 34.44 38.39 -2.04
N GLU A 60 34.92 37.37 -1.34
CA GLU A 60 36.05 36.52 -1.76
C GLU A 60 35.69 35.58 -2.91
N SER A 61 34.42 35.23 -3.06
CA SER A 61 33.91 34.38 -4.15
C SER A 61 33.93 35.08 -5.53
N ASP A 62 34.40 36.33 -5.63
CA ASP A 62 34.36 37.21 -6.81
C ASP A 62 35.65 37.20 -7.66
N SER A 63 36.45 36.12 -7.63
CA SER A 63 37.59 36.01 -8.54
C SER A 63 37.11 35.78 -9.98
N SER A 64 37.09 36.89 -10.74
CA SER A 64 37.17 37.15 -12.20
C SER A 64 36.96 36.07 -13.29
N ASP A 65 36.81 34.78 -12.99
CA ASP A 65 36.68 33.67 -13.96
C ASP A 65 35.23 33.21 -14.21
N LEU A 66 34.24 33.77 -13.50
CA LEU A 66 32.82 33.36 -13.56
C LEU A 66 32.04 33.92 -14.78
N SER A 67 32.57 34.93 -15.48
CA SER A 67 31.83 35.70 -16.50
C SER A 67 31.74 35.06 -17.89
N SER A 68 32.32 33.86 -18.09
CA SER A 68 32.48 33.26 -19.42
C SER A 68 31.59 32.05 -19.73
N SER A 69 30.69 31.60 -18.84
CA SER A 69 29.88 30.40 -19.13
C SER A 69 28.58 30.32 -18.30
N SER A 70 27.47 30.04 -18.99
CA SER A 70 26.07 29.93 -18.51
C SER A 70 25.37 31.25 -18.13
N LYS A 71 24.25 31.56 -18.81
CA LYS A 71 23.38 32.71 -18.50
C LYS A 71 22.80 32.64 -17.07
N ASN A 72 22.65 31.42 -16.53
CA ASN A 72 22.09 31.17 -15.20
C ASN A 72 23.09 31.51 -14.08
N ALA A 73 24.39 31.31 -14.32
CA ALA A 73 25.45 31.69 -13.37
C ALA A 73 25.50 33.22 -13.16
N ASN A 74 25.25 34.00 -14.22
CA ASN A 74 25.19 35.46 -14.12
C ASN A 74 24.02 35.95 -13.25
N GLU A 75 22.90 35.21 -13.20
CA GLU A 75 21.79 35.56 -12.30
C GLU A 75 22.12 35.28 -10.83
N ILE A 76 22.83 34.18 -10.54
CA ILE A 76 23.33 33.92 -9.17
C ILE A 76 24.29 35.03 -8.74
N VAL A 77 25.17 35.49 -9.63
CA VAL A 77 26.07 36.63 -9.37
C VAL A 77 25.29 37.92 -9.13
N LYS A 78 24.20 38.16 -9.87
CA LYS A 78 23.32 39.32 -9.64
C LYS A 78 22.70 39.28 -8.25
N ILE A 79 22.11 38.14 -7.86
CA ILE A 79 21.52 37.98 -6.51
C ILE A 79 22.60 38.11 -5.44
N ALA A 80 23.78 37.52 -5.64
CA ALA A 80 24.92 37.67 -4.73
C ALA A 80 25.30 39.14 -4.52
N THR A 81 25.32 39.93 -5.60
CA THR A 81 25.59 41.38 -5.53
C THR A 81 24.53 42.14 -4.74
N GLU A 82 23.25 41.81 -4.95
CA GLU A 82 22.15 42.42 -4.18
C GLU A 82 22.17 42.01 -2.70
N CYS A 83 22.50 40.74 -2.40
CA CYS A 83 22.71 40.23 -1.05
C CYS A 83 23.90 40.89 -0.36
N ARG A 84 25.01 41.14 -1.05
CA ARG A 84 26.13 41.95 -0.52
C ARG A 84 25.65 43.34 -0.12
N GLY A 85 24.91 44.02 -0.99
CA GLY A 85 24.32 45.33 -0.66
C GLY A 85 23.44 45.29 0.59
N ALA A 86 22.62 44.26 0.74
CA ALA A 86 21.80 44.05 1.94
C ALA A 86 22.66 43.72 3.19
N ALA A 87 23.71 42.92 3.04
CA ALA A 87 24.64 42.56 4.10
C ALA A 87 25.38 43.79 4.64
N THR A 88 25.93 44.62 3.76
CA THR A 88 26.58 45.88 4.15
C THR A 88 25.61 46.82 4.87
N GLN A 89 24.34 46.87 4.43
CA GLN A 89 23.30 47.65 5.10
C GLN A 89 23.01 47.12 6.53
N LEU A 90 22.85 45.80 6.69
CA LEU A 90 22.64 45.15 7.99
C LEU A 90 23.85 45.34 8.92
N CYS A 91 25.08 45.09 8.45
CA CYS A 91 26.32 45.31 9.22
C CYS A 91 26.47 46.76 9.69
N ASN A 92 26.18 47.74 8.82
CA ASN A 92 26.24 49.16 9.17
C ASN A 92 25.22 49.57 10.24
N VAL A 93 24.09 48.88 10.33
CA VAL A 93 23.09 49.16 11.37
C VAL A 93 23.41 48.43 12.67
N LEU A 94 23.86 47.18 12.60
CA LEU A 94 24.32 46.43 13.78
C LEU A 94 25.53 47.11 14.45
N SER A 95 26.46 47.70 13.68
CA SER A 95 27.58 48.46 14.25
C SER A 95 27.13 49.78 14.92
N LYS A 96 26.12 50.46 14.37
CA LYS A 96 25.50 51.64 15.03
C LYS A 96 24.78 51.26 16.32
N LEU A 97 24.13 50.10 16.35
CA LEU A 97 23.49 49.53 17.54
C LEU A 97 24.52 49.18 18.63
N LYS A 98 25.71 48.70 18.25
CA LYS A 98 26.84 48.45 19.17
C LYS A 98 27.29 49.72 19.89
N LEU A 99 27.28 50.87 19.21
CA LEU A 99 27.69 52.17 19.77
C LEU A 99 26.66 52.75 20.77
N GLN A 100 25.39 52.38 20.64
CA GLN A 100 24.31 52.93 21.49
C GLN A 100 24.09 52.18 22.82
N LYS A 101 24.84 51.11 23.12
CA LYS A 101 24.68 50.27 24.33
C LYS A 101 23.21 49.95 24.63
N VAL A 102 22.61 49.10 23.80
CA VAL A 102 21.22 48.62 24.00
C VAL A 102 21.08 47.99 25.38
N THR A 103 20.13 48.47 26.19
CA THR A 103 19.91 47.95 27.55
C THR A 103 19.08 46.66 27.51
N LYS A 104 19.24 45.79 28.52
CA LYS A 104 18.61 44.45 28.62
C LYS A 104 17.08 44.40 28.44
N ARG A 105 16.37 45.54 28.46
CA ARG A 105 14.90 45.62 28.34
C ARG A 105 14.38 46.03 26.96
N GLU A 106 15.24 46.51 26.06
CA GLU A 106 14.83 46.93 24.73
C GLU A 106 15.04 45.80 23.72
N SER A 107 13.97 45.37 23.05
CA SER A 107 14.07 44.37 21.99
C SER A 107 14.84 44.96 20.80
N ILE A 108 15.81 44.20 20.25
CA ILE A 108 16.62 44.55 19.08
C ILE A 108 15.74 45.02 17.90
N LEU A 109 14.53 44.47 17.76
CA LEU A 109 13.59 44.86 16.70
C LEU A 109 13.01 46.27 16.90
N VAL A 110 12.82 46.71 18.14
CA VAL A 110 12.35 48.08 18.45
C VAL A 110 13.42 49.08 18.05
N THR A 111 14.68 48.77 18.36
CA THR A 111 15.82 49.62 18.02
C THR A 111 16.11 49.61 16.52
N LEU A 112 15.99 48.46 15.85
CA LEU A 112 16.03 48.37 14.38
C LEU A 112 14.91 49.19 13.74
N LYS A 113 13.66 49.05 14.20
CA LYS A 113 12.53 49.84 13.67
C LYS A 113 12.64 51.33 13.98
N SER A 114 13.29 51.70 15.09
CA SER A 114 13.59 53.10 15.43
C SER A 114 14.63 53.71 14.49
N LEU A 115 15.69 52.95 14.14
CA LEU A 115 16.78 53.43 13.29
C LEU A 115 16.46 53.38 11.78
N TRP A 116 15.72 52.37 11.33
CA TRP A 116 15.37 52.17 9.92
C TRP A 116 13.95 52.54 9.54
N GLY A 117 13.02 52.62 10.50
CA GLY A 117 11.58 52.70 10.21
C GLY A 117 10.98 51.31 9.94
N ARG A 118 9.70 51.13 10.29
CA ARG A 118 8.97 49.85 10.15
C ARG A 118 8.91 49.37 8.71
N GLU A 119 8.73 50.29 7.77
CA GLU A 119 8.56 50.00 6.34
C GLU A 119 9.84 49.41 5.72
N LYS A 120 11.02 49.92 6.06
CA LYS A 120 12.30 49.41 5.55
C LYS A 120 12.65 48.02 6.07
N VAL A 121 12.27 47.70 7.31
CA VAL A 121 12.49 46.35 7.87
C VAL A 121 11.59 45.33 7.16
N GLU A 122 10.34 45.70 6.88
CA GLU A 122 9.44 44.82 6.12
C GLU A 122 9.87 44.71 4.64
N ASP A 123 10.35 45.80 4.03
CA ASP A 123 10.94 45.78 2.69
C ASP A 123 12.14 44.84 2.60
N LEU A 124 13.08 44.93 3.54
CA LEU A 124 14.23 44.03 3.60
C LEU A 124 13.81 42.56 3.75
N ARG A 125 12.82 42.28 4.60
CA ARG A 125 12.26 40.94 4.75
C ARG A 125 11.66 40.41 3.45
N ASN A 126 10.81 41.21 2.79
CA ASN A 126 10.18 40.83 1.53
C ASN A 126 11.23 40.60 0.43
N ARG A 127 12.29 41.42 0.39
CA ARG A 127 13.42 41.24 -0.51
C ARG A 127 14.18 39.94 -0.23
N LEU A 128 14.48 39.64 1.04
CA LEU A 128 15.13 38.38 1.43
C LEU A 128 14.28 37.15 1.07
N ASP A 129 12.96 37.20 1.29
CA ASP A 129 12.05 36.13 0.85
C ASP A 129 12.01 36.01 -0.68
N GLY A 130 12.03 37.13 -1.41
CA GLY A 130 12.14 37.15 -2.87
C GLY A 130 13.46 36.56 -3.39
N TYR A 131 14.58 36.89 -2.75
CA TYR A 131 15.89 36.29 -3.05
C TYR A 131 15.86 34.79 -2.80
N ARG A 132 15.24 34.33 -1.70
CA ARG A 132 15.10 32.90 -1.41
C ARG A 132 14.38 32.16 -2.54
N GLN A 133 13.22 32.66 -2.97
CA GLN A 133 12.42 32.03 -4.04
C GLN A 133 13.18 31.93 -5.37
N GLN A 134 13.89 32.98 -5.77
CA GLN A 134 14.70 32.97 -6.99
C GLN A 134 15.90 32.02 -6.86
N LEU A 135 16.57 32.02 -5.70
CA LEU A 135 17.72 31.14 -5.44
C LEU A 135 17.34 29.66 -5.48
N ILE A 136 16.18 29.26 -4.94
CA ILE A 136 15.73 27.87 -4.99
C ILE A 136 15.66 27.35 -6.43
N ILE A 137 15.09 28.17 -7.33
CA ILE A 137 14.95 27.80 -8.75
C ILE A 137 16.32 27.74 -9.42
N LEU A 138 17.15 28.76 -9.24
CA LEU A 138 18.49 28.81 -9.84
C LEU A 138 19.41 27.68 -9.33
N LEU A 139 19.32 27.36 -8.04
CA LEU A 139 20.02 26.23 -7.42
C LEU A 139 19.59 24.91 -8.04
N LEU A 140 18.28 24.69 -8.20
CA LEU A 140 17.79 23.46 -8.81
C LEU A 140 18.28 23.32 -10.26
N VAL A 141 18.26 24.40 -11.04
CA VAL A 141 18.79 24.41 -12.40
C VAL A 141 20.29 24.11 -12.42
N ALA A 142 21.07 24.76 -11.55
CA ALA A 142 22.51 24.51 -11.45
C ALA A 142 22.83 23.06 -11.02
N MET A 143 22.05 22.50 -10.09
CA MET A 143 22.17 21.10 -9.67
C MET A 143 21.86 20.13 -10.81
N ARG A 144 20.85 20.42 -11.63
CA ARG A 144 20.52 19.62 -12.83
C ARG A 144 21.62 19.70 -13.89
N GLU A 145 22.17 20.88 -14.13
CA GLU A 145 23.29 21.08 -15.07
C GLU A 145 24.52 20.27 -14.65
N ASP A 146 24.92 20.36 -13.37
CA ASP A 146 26.03 19.57 -12.81
C ASP A 146 25.79 18.06 -12.93
N LEU A 147 24.57 17.61 -12.59
CA LEU A 147 24.23 16.20 -12.65
C LEU A 147 24.25 15.68 -14.10
N GLN A 148 23.76 16.47 -15.06
CA GLN A 148 23.84 16.14 -16.48
C GLN A 148 25.29 16.04 -16.97
N ASP A 149 26.16 16.96 -16.53
CA ASP A 149 27.58 16.92 -16.89
C ASP A 149 28.29 15.70 -16.28
N LYS A 150 27.93 15.28 -15.05
CA LYS A 150 28.45 14.06 -14.42
C LYS A 150 27.96 12.78 -15.09
N LEU A 151 26.76 12.79 -15.66
CA LEU A 151 26.15 11.63 -16.34
C LEU A 151 26.53 11.52 -17.82
N ARG A 152 27.21 12.51 -18.42
CA ARG A 152 27.71 12.42 -19.79
C ARG A 152 28.79 11.33 -19.90
N PRO A 153 28.70 10.39 -20.87
CA PRO A 153 29.75 9.42 -21.10
C PRO A 153 31.02 10.15 -21.52
N LYS A 154 32.05 10.13 -20.65
CA LYS A 154 33.37 10.65 -21.00
C LYS A 154 33.97 9.72 -22.07
N SER A 155 34.29 10.28 -23.23
CA SER A 155 34.95 9.57 -24.33
C SER A 155 36.20 8.85 -23.84
N GLU A 156 36.40 7.63 -24.35
CA GLU A 156 37.52 6.74 -24.10
C GLU A 156 38.86 7.44 -24.39
N ASP A 157 39.48 8.05 -23.37
CA ASP A 157 40.93 8.14 -23.22
C ASP A 157 41.27 8.89 -21.92
N SER A 158 41.38 8.15 -20.81
CA SER A 158 42.34 8.40 -19.73
C SER A 158 42.19 7.35 -18.63
N THR A 159 43.08 6.37 -18.73
CA THR A 159 43.68 5.56 -17.65
C THR A 159 43.29 5.88 -16.21
N GLN A 160 42.71 4.88 -15.56
CA GLN A 160 42.98 4.43 -14.19
C GLN A 160 43.49 5.49 -13.18
N VAL A 161 42.58 6.26 -12.58
CA VAL A 161 42.79 6.82 -11.23
C VAL A 161 41.47 6.80 -10.46
N LYS A 162 41.37 5.89 -9.48
CA LYS A 162 40.46 5.92 -8.31
C LYS A 162 38.94 5.95 -8.59
N GLN A 163 38.37 4.84 -9.05
CA GLN A 163 36.93 4.55 -8.88
C GLN A 163 36.65 3.89 -7.51
N GLU A 164 37.07 4.57 -6.45
CA GLU A 164 36.48 4.45 -5.10
C GLU A 164 36.21 5.87 -4.56
N ASN A 165 35.80 6.79 -5.44
CA ASN A 165 35.23 8.05 -4.96
C ASN A 165 33.97 7.71 -4.19
N LYS A 166 33.98 8.05 -2.89
CA LYS A 166 32.93 7.77 -1.92
C LYS A 166 31.55 7.99 -2.54
N LYS A 167 30.63 7.02 -2.38
CA LYS A 167 29.21 7.15 -2.77
C LYS A 167 28.56 8.47 -2.33
N GLU A 168 29.13 9.15 -1.33
CA GLU A 168 28.65 10.42 -0.80
C GLU A 168 28.94 11.64 -1.69
N ASP A 169 30.00 11.64 -2.50
CA ASP A 169 30.35 12.78 -3.38
C ASP A 169 29.53 12.82 -4.69
N ARG A 170 28.68 11.80 -4.93
CA ARG A 170 27.81 11.74 -6.12
C ARG A 170 26.59 12.67 -6.00
N PHE A 171 26.06 12.87 -4.80
CA PHE A 171 24.75 13.49 -4.59
C PHE A 171 24.89 14.99 -4.27
N ILE A 172 24.86 15.83 -5.31
CA ILE A 172 25.11 17.28 -5.18
C ILE A 172 24.12 17.98 -4.25
N GLY A 173 22.85 17.58 -4.26
CA GLY A 173 21.83 18.10 -3.35
C GLY A 173 22.11 17.72 -1.90
N LYS A 174 22.57 16.49 -1.63
CA LYS A 174 23.00 16.08 -0.28
C LYS A 174 24.21 16.90 0.18
N ALA A 175 25.23 17.02 -0.67
CA ALA A 175 26.43 17.80 -0.36
C ALA A 175 26.11 19.29 -0.08
N PHE A 176 25.14 19.86 -0.79
CA PHE A 176 24.64 21.21 -0.51
C PHE A 176 23.93 21.28 0.86
N LEU A 177 23.01 20.36 1.15
CA LEU A 177 22.27 20.34 2.42
C LEU A 177 23.17 20.07 3.62
N ASP A 178 24.26 19.32 3.45
CA ASP A 178 25.21 19.01 4.51
C ASP A 178 25.96 20.24 5.03
N LYS A 179 25.98 21.35 4.28
CA LYS A 179 26.53 22.65 4.71
C LYS A 179 25.64 23.42 5.69
N PHE A 180 24.42 22.97 5.91
CA PHE A 180 23.46 23.58 6.83
C PHE A 180 23.18 22.65 8.00
N GLU A 181 22.88 23.21 9.17
CA GLU A 181 22.56 22.43 10.38
C GLU A 181 21.13 22.70 10.89
N GLY A 182 20.56 21.71 11.58
CA GLY A 182 19.26 21.80 12.24
C GLY A 182 18.12 22.28 11.34
N ALA A 183 17.33 23.24 11.83
CA ALA A 183 16.13 23.74 11.16
C ALA A 183 16.40 24.44 9.81
N GLY A 184 17.63 24.93 9.56
CA GLY A 184 18.00 25.52 8.27
C GLY A 184 18.05 24.47 7.16
N ARG A 185 18.67 23.32 7.46
CA ARG A 185 18.75 22.17 6.55
C ARG A 185 17.36 21.67 6.16
N ASP A 186 16.47 21.49 7.14
CA ASP A 186 15.12 20.97 6.89
C ASP A 186 14.25 21.92 6.05
N LYS A 187 14.40 23.23 6.24
CA LYS A 187 13.68 24.23 5.46
C LYS A 187 14.12 24.25 4.00
N TRP A 188 15.43 24.34 3.73
CA TRP A 188 15.95 24.32 2.36
C TRP A 188 15.68 23.00 1.65
N ARG A 189 15.70 21.89 2.39
CA ARG A 189 15.28 20.59 1.91
C ARG A 189 13.82 20.57 1.48
N ALA A 190 12.90 21.10 2.30
CA ALA A 190 11.49 21.20 1.93
C ALA A 190 11.28 22.11 0.71
N ASP A 191 11.88 23.29 0.72
CA ASP A 191 11.79 24.28 -0.36
C ASP A 191 12.30 23.72 -1.71
N LEU A 192 13.41 22.96 -1.71
CA LEU A 192 13.93 22.30 -2.92
C LEU A 192 13.02 21.17 -3.42
N LEU A 193 12.47 20.35 -2.52
CA LEU A 193 11.55 19.27 -2.91
C LEU A 193 10.24 19.82 -3.48
N ASP A 194 9.74 20.91 -2.91
CA ASP A 194 8.57 21.62 -3.43
C ASP A 194 8.86 22.23 -4.80
N ALA A 195 10.07 22.76 -5.01
CA ALA A 195 10.49 23.25 -6.33
C ALA A 195 10.62 22.13 -7.37
N ILE A 196 11.15 20.96 -7.01
CA ILE A 196 11.16 19.78 -7.88
C ILE A 196 9.73 19.41 -8.25
N ARG A 197 8.84 19.21 -7.27
CA ARG A 197 7.43 18.89 -7.51
C ARG A 197 6.76 19.91 -8.43
N TYR A 198 6.92 21.19 -8.12
CA TYR A 198 6.35 22.29 -8.91
C TYR A 198 6.84 22.27 -10.36
N SER A 199 8.13 21.98 -10.59
CA SER A 199 8.69 21.89 -11.95
C SER A 199 8.10 20.75 -12.77
N HIS A 200 7.67 19.65 -12.14
CA HIS A 200 7.05 18.50 -12.81
C HIS A 200 5.52 18.62 -12.95
N GLU A 201 4.85 19.32 -12.02
CA GLU A 201 3.38 19.39 -11.98
C GLU A 201 2.76 20.58 -12.73
N CYS A 202 3.47 21.71 -12.89
CA CYS A 202 2.89 22.95 -13.40
C CYS A 202 3.75 23.67 -14.46
N GLY A 203 3.15 23.89 -15.64
CA GLY A 203 3.62 24.89 -16.60
C GLY A 203 3.28 26.31 -16.13
N THR A 204 4.28 27.03 -15.63
CA THR A 204 4.39 28.51 -15.45
C THR A 204 3.40 29.26 -14.55
N SER A 205 3.94 29.87 -13.48
CA SER A 205 3.80 31.31 -13.18
C SER A 205 5.02 31.83 -12.38
N VAL A 206 6.22 31.70 -12.94
CA VAL A 206 7.42 32.35 -12.35
C VAL A 206 7.68 33.61 -13.14
N GLU A 207 7.16 34.76 -12.72
CA GLU A 207 7.33 36.04 -13.43
C GLU A 207 8.71 36.67 -13.20
N THR A 208 9.42 36.27 -12.13
CA THR A 208 10.53 37.04 -11.54
C THR A 208 11.95 36.58 -11.94
N ILE A 209 12.12 35.68 -12.90
CA ILE A 209 13.44 35.10 -13.29
C ILE A 209 13.62 35.17 -14.81
N SER A 210 14.86 35.11 -15.34
CA SER A 210 15.12 35.08 -16.78
C SER A 210 14.38 33.94 -17.51
N GLU A 211 14.13 34.16 -18.79
CA GLU A 211 13.53 33.16 -19.68
C GLU A 211 14.39 31.90 -19.80
N SER A 212 15.73 32.01 -19.74
CA SER A 212 16.64 30.86 -19.76
C SER A 212 16.59 30.02 -18.47
N ALA A 213 16.46 30.65 -17.31
CA ALA A 213 16.30 29.94 -16.05
C ALA A 213 14.92 29.27 -15.97
N LYS A 214 13.87 29.90 -16.51
CA LYS A 214 12.54 29.25 -16.66
C LYS A 214 12.62 28.03 -17.55
N GLU A 215 13.31 28.13 -18.69
CA GLU A 215 13.49 27.00 -19.61
C GLU A 215 14.27 25.85 -18.94
N GLY A 216 15.38 26.15 -18.26
CA GLY A 216 16.14 25.15 -17.50
C GLY A 216 15.35 24.52 -16.35
N PHE A 217 14.51 25.30 -15.68
CA PHE A 217 13.66 24.84 -14.59
C PHE A 217 12.49 23.96 -15.06
N LEU A 218 11.93 24.25 -16.23
CA LEU A 218 10.84 23.45 -16.82
C LEU A 218 11.34 22.27 -17.66
N LYS A 219 12.64 22.22 -17.98
CA LYS A 219 13.23 21.12 -18.74
C LYS A 219 13.07 19.83 -17.95
N ALA A 220 12.35 18.86 -18.53
CA ALA A 220 12.16 17.55 -17.94
C ALA A 220 13.51 16.92 -17.58
N PHE A 221 13.66 16.55 -16.32
CA PHE A 221 14.81 15.80 -15.86
C PHE A 221 14.70 14.35 -16.36
N HIS A 222 15.71 13.90 -17.09
CA HIS A 222 15.82 12.52 -17.56
C HIS A 222 17.19 11.97 -17.15
N SER A 223 17.21 11.00 -16.25
CA SER A 223 18.43 10.25 -15.93
C SER A 223 18.79 9.31 -17.08
N SER A 224 20.06 9.25 -17.43
CA SER A 224 20.59 8.42 -18.50
C SER A 224 20.52 6.92 -18.15
N THR A 225 19.46 6.24 -18.60
CA THR A 225 19.36 4.83 -19.03
C THR A 225 19.59 3.66 -18.06
N VAL A 226 20.21 3.81 -16.87
CA VAL A 226 20.34 2.69 -15.91
C VAL A 226 19.80 3.08 -14.54
N THR A 227 18.59 2.60 -14.23
CA THR A 227 17.93 2.82 -12.95
C THR A 227 18.73 2.16 -11.81
N ASP A 228 19.12 2.96 -10.81
CA ASP A 228 19.86 2.46 -9.64
C ASP A 228 19.04 1.39 -8.88
N PRO A 229 19.58 0.17 -8.66
CA PRO A 229 18.88 -0.88 -7.91
C PRO A 229 18.42 -0.46 -6.51
N TRP A 230 19.13 0.45 -5.84
CA TRP A 230 18.76 0.94 -4.51
C TRP A 230 17.58 1.92 -4.56
N PHE A 231 17.46 2.72 -5.62
CA PHE A 231 16.28 3.53 -5.90
C PHE A 231 15.06 2.65 -6.15
N VAL A 232 15.17 1.67 -7.05
CA VAL A 232 14.13 0.66 -7.33
C VAL A 232 13.64 0.02 -6.03
N LYS A 233 14.57 -0.45 -5.20
CA LYS A 233 14.26 -1.10 -3.93
C LYS A 233 13.50 -0.18 -2.97
N GLN A 234 13.89 1.09 -2.85
CA GLN A 234 13.19 2.04 -1.97
C GLN A 234 11.77 2.35 -2.44
N VAL A 235 11.57 2.54 -3.75
CA VAL A 235 10.24 2.79 -4.33
C VAL A 235 9.32 1.59 -4.05
N LEU A 236 9.78 0.37 -4.37
CA LEU A 236 9.02 -0.85 -4.11
C LEU A 236 8.73 -1.05 -2.61
N GLN A 237 9.70 -0.75 -1.74
CA GLN A 237 9.49 -0.81 -0.29
C GLN A 237 8.45 0.20 0.22
N LYS A 238 8.37 1.40 -0.36
CA LYS A 238 7.34 2.41 -0.01
C LYS A 238 5.94 2.02 -0.48
N LEU A 239 5.84 1.31 -1.61
CA LEU A 239 4.59 0.76 -2.13
C LEU A 239 4.06 -0.40 -1.30
N ARG A 240 4.97 -1.23 -0.78
CA ARG A 240 4.65 -2.47 -0.09
C ARG A 240 4.02 -2.22 1.28
N PHE A 241 2.97 -2.98 1.58
CA PHE A 241 2.43 -3.16 2.94
C PHE A 241 2.50 -4.64 3.33
N ARG A 242 2.41 -4.92 4.63
CA ARG A 242 2.72 -6.25 5.19
C ARG A 242 1.82 -7.35 4.63
N GLU A 243 0.52 -7.09 4.52
CA GLU A 243 -0.51 -8.07 4.20
C GLU A 243 -0.76 -8.26 2.70
N MET A 244 0.07 -7.64 1.84
CA MET A 244 -0.07 -7.66 0.39
C MET A 244 -0.16 -9.07 -0.22
N PRO A 245 0.71 -10.06 0.12
CA PRO A 245 0.61 -11.41 -0.44
C PRO A 245 -0.47 -12.29 0.22
N ASP A 246 -0.93 -11.92 1.41
CA ASP A 246 -1.63 -12.83 2.34
C ASP A 246 -2.90 -13.44 1.74
N ARG A 247 -3.74 -12.63 1.08
CA ARG A 247 -5.04 -13.11 0.60
C ARG A 247 -4.86 -14.10 -0.54
N GLN A 248 -4.03 -13.78 -1.54
CA GLN A 248 -3.85 -14.62 -2.73
C GLN A 248 -3.24 -15.98 -2.36
N GLU A 249 -2.29 -16.02 -1.42
CA GLU A 249 -1.68 -17.26 -0.95
C GLU A 249 -2.70 -18.21 -0.31
N ARG A 250 -3.66 -17.66 0.44
CA ARG A 250 -4.70 -18.43 1.16
C ARG A 250 -5.83 -18.96 0.29
N ILE A 251 -6.07 -18.35 -0.88
CA ILE A 251 -7.08 -18.89 -1.81
C ILE A 251 -6.68 -20.32 -2.17
N VAL A 252 -7.60 -21.25 -1.98
CA VAL A 252 -7.38 -22.67 -2.24
C VAL A 252 -7.05 -22.87 -3.72
N THR A 253 -6.08 -23.72 -4.03
CA THR A 253 -5.81 -24.13 -5.41
C THR A 253 -7.00 -24.91 -5.94
N ARG A 254 -7.38 -24.67 -7.21
CA ARG A 254 -8.45 -25.44 -7.85
C ARG A 254 -8.22 -26.95 -7.72
N HIS A 255 -9.31 -27.71 -7.69
CA HIS A 255 -9.22 -29.16 -7.81
C HIS A 255 -8.70 -29.51 -9.22
N PRO A 256 -7.91 -30.59 -9.39
CA PRO A 256 -7.40 -30.96 -10.71
C PRO A 256 -8.52 -31.04 -11.76
N GLU A 257 -8.24 -30.50 -12.95
CA GLU A 257 -9.13 -30.51 -14.12
C GLU A 257 -10.47 -29.74 -13.96
N THR A 258 -10.71 -29.03 -12.85
CA THR A 258 -11.89 -28.14 -12.75
C THR A 258 -11.64 -26.80 -13.41
N TYR A 259 -12.67 -26.13 -13.91
CA TYR A 259 -12.61 -24.83 -14.59
C TYR A 259 -11.92 -24.81 -15.96
N GLU A 260 -11.58 -25.97 -16.54
CA GLU A 260 -10.96 -26.01 -17.88
C GLU A 260 -11.86 -25.41 -18.97
N TRP A 261 -13.17 -25.51 -18.77
CA TRP A 261 -14.19 -24.96 -19.66
C TRP A 261 -14.05 -23.46 -19.93
N ILE A 262 -13.36 -22.69 -19.07
CA ILE A 262 -13.15 -21.25 -19.29
C ILE A 262 -12.30 -20.96 -20.54
N PHE A 263 -11.50 -21.93 -20.97
CA PHE A 263 -10.66 -21.87 -22.17
C PHE A 263 -11.20 -22.71 -23.33
N HIS A 264 -12.48 -23.11 -23.29
CA HIS A 264 -13.13 -23.75 -24.43
C HIS A 264 -13.84 -22.71 -25.29
N GLU A 265 -13.94 -22.97 -26.59
CA GLU A 265 -14.77 -22.16 -27.48
C GLU A 265 -16.24 -22.30 -27.09
N ASN A 266 -16.94 -21.17 -27.04
CA ASN A 266 -18.36 -21.15 -26.74
C ASN A 266 -19.14 -21.80 -27.90
N SER A 267 -20.09 -22.68 -27.58
CA SER A 267 -21.10 -23.11 -28.56
C SER A 267 -22.09 -21.98 -28.85
N GLU A 268 -22.70 -21.93 -30.03
CA GLU A 268 -23.63 -20.86 -30.47
C GLU A 268 -24.81 -20.58 -29.51
N ASN A 269 -25.09 -21.46 -28.54
CA ASN A 269 -26.18 -21.35 -27.56
C ASN A 269 -25.74 -21.10 -26.10
N THR A 270 -24.50 -20.67 -25.82
CA THR A 270 -24.07 -20.38 -24.44
C THR A 270 -24.61 -19.03 -23.96
N PRO A 271 -25.33 -18.95 -22.81
CA PRO A 271 -25.86 -17.68 -22.27
C PRO A 271 -24.79 -16.75 -21.64
N TRP A 272 -23.50 -16.95 -21.91
CA TRP A 272 -22.41 -16.15 -21.37
C TRP A 272 -21.40 -15.76 -22.46
N ASP A 273 -20.69 -14.66 -22.23
CA ASP A 273 -19.67 -14.18 -23.15
C ASP A 273 -18.37 -14.96 -23.01
N SER A 274 -17.71 -15.24 -24.14
CA SER A 274 -16.47 -16.01 -24.18
C SER A 274 -15.32 -15.26 -23.52
N PHE A 275 -14.66 -15.92 -22.56
CA PHE A 275 -13.45 -15.39 -21.93
C PHE A 275 -12.30 -15.24 -22.94
N ILE A 276 -12.18 -16.17 -23.88
CA ILE A 276 -11.17 -16.15 -24.94
C ILE A 276 -11.39 -14.95 -25.87
N ASP A 277 -12.64 -14.71 -26.25
CA ASP A 277 -13.00 -13.61 -27.15
C ASP A 277 -12.75 -12.27 -26.48
N TRP A 278 -12.99 -12.17 -25.17
CA TRP A 278 -12.59 -11.01 -24.41
C TRP A 278 -11.07 -10.80 -24.37
N LEU A 279 -10.27 -11.86 -24.12
CA LEU A 279 -8.81 -11.73 -24.06
C LEU A 279 -8.23 -11.18 -25.38
N LYS A 280 -8.74 -11.68 -26.51
CA LYS A 280 -8.30 -11.32 -27.87
C LYS A 280 -8.98 -10.06 -28.42
N GLY A 281 -10.21 -9.78 -27.98
CA GLY A 281 -11.06 -8.72 -28.52
C GLY A 281 -10.72 -7.32 -28.00
N PRO A 282 -11.52 -6.31 -28.37
CA PRO A 282 -11.28 -4.92 -28.00
C PRO A 282 -11.76 -4.55 -26.59
N SER A 283 -12.73 -5.27 -26.03
CA SER A 283 -13.35 -4.94 -24.73
C SER A 283 -12.32 -4.94 -23.60
N SER A 284 -12.21 -3.85 -22.83
CA SER A 284 -11.22 -3.74 -21.77
C SER A 284 -11.59 -4.57 -20.54
N THR A 285 -12.87 -4.61 -20.16
CA THR A 285 -13.34 -5.26 -18.93
C THR A 285 -14.08 -6.57 -19.22
N TYR A 286 -13.95 -7.55 -18.31
CA TYR A 286 -14.73 -8.78 -18.26
C TYR A 286 -15.23 -9.01 -16.84
N TRP A 287 -16.53 -9.22 -16.69
CA TRP A 287 -17.14 -9.36 -15.37
C TRP A 287 -17.55 -10.79 -15.05
N LEU A 288 -16.98 -11.32 -13.96
CA LEU A 288 -17.25 -12.63 -13.43
C LEU A 288 -18.20 -12.52 -12.24
N SER A 289 -19.49 -12.75 -12.50
CA SER A 289 -20.51 -12.75 -11.47
C SER A 289 -20.69 -14.14 -10.87
N GLY A 290 -21.06 -14.20 -9.60
CA GLY A 290 -21.63 -15.44 -9.09
C GLY A 290 -21.97 -15.49 -7.62
N LYS A 291 -22.70 -16.52 -7.24
CA LYS A 291 -23.18 -16.74 -5.87
C LYS A 291 -22.03 -16.76 -4.84
N PRO A 292 -22.29 -16.41 -3.57
CA PRO A 292 -21.32 -16.64 -2.49
C PRO A 292 -20.90 -18.11 -2.45
N GLY A 293 -19.59 -18.38 -2.37
CA GLY A 293 -19.07 -19.75 -2.33
C GLY A 293 -19.12 -20.53 -3.65
N SER A 294 -19.43 -19.92 -4.80
CA SER A 294 -19.41 -20.57 -6.12
C SER A 294 -18.00 -20.82 -6.70
N GLY A 295 -16.95 -20.33 -6.04
CA GLY A 295 -15.55 -20.56 -6.45
C GLY A 295 -14.89 -19.46 -7.28
N LYS A 296 -15.45 -18.24 -7.30
CA LYS A 296 -14.91 -17.08 -8.06
C LYS A 296 -13.42 -16.82 -7.77
N SER A 297 -13.04 -16.67 -6.49
CA SER A 297 -11.65 -16.42 -6.11
C SER A 297 -10.70 -17.52 -6.57
N THR A 298 -11.15 -18.78 -6.54
CA THR A 298 -10.39 -19.94 -7.00
C THR A 298 -10.18 -19.88 -8.51
N LEU A 299 -11.23 -19.57 -9.28
CA LEU A 299 -11.17 -19.37 -10.72
C LEU A 299 -10.25 -18.19 -11.07
N MET A 300 -10.41 -17.02 -10.44
CA MET A 300 -9.58 -15.84 -10.63
C MET A 300 -8.09 -16.12 -10.39
N LYS A 301 -7.75 -16.84 -9.31
CA LYS A 301 -6.37 -17.25 -9.02
C LYS A 301 -5.82 -18.21 -10.07
N PHE A 302 -6.66 -19.10 -10.60
CA PHE A 302 -6.28 -20.05 -11.65
C PHE A 302 -5.97 -19.33 -12.97
N ILE A 303 -6.90 -18.55 -13.51
CA ILE A 303 -6.74 -17.89 -14.81
C ILE A 303 -5.63 -16.82 -14.81
N LEU A 304 -5.37 -16.16 -13.67
CA LEU A 304 -4.25 -15.23 -13.52
C LEU A 304 -2.89 -15.91 -13.72
N LYS A 305 -2.76 -17.19 -13.34
CA LYS A 305 -1.49 -17.94 -13.36
C LYS A 305 -1.36 -18.93 -14.52
N ASP A 306 -2.42 -19.14 -15.30
CA ASP A 306 -2.43 -20.10 -16.40
C ASP A 306 -1.72 -19.54 -17.64
N SER A 307 -0.90 -20.36 -18.29
CA SER A 307 -0.11 -19.93 -19.45
C SER A 307 -1.00 -19.58 -20.66
N ARG A 308 -2.17 -20.22 -20.81
CA ARG A 308 -3.09 -19.95 -21.92
C ARG A 308 -3.60 -18.52 -21.89
N THR A 309 -3.83 -17.95 -20.70
CA THR A 309 -4.18 -16.53 -20.56
C THR A 309 -3.08 -15.63 -21.13
N GLN A 310 -1.82 -15.92 -20.79
CA GLN A 310 -0.66 -15.17 -21.29
C GLN A 310 -0.51 -15.31 -22.81
N GLU A 311 -0.64 -16.53 -23.34
CA GLU A 311 -0.54 -16.83 -24.76
C GLU A 311 -1.63 -16.12 -25.56
N MET A 312 -2.89 -16.16 -25.09
CA MET A 312 -4.01 -15.49 -25.75
C MET A 312 -3.90 -13.96 -25.73
N LEU A 313 -3.29 -13.39 -24.69
CA LEU A 313 -3.04 -11.93 -24.58
C LEU A 313 -1.86 -11.45 -25.45
N LYS A 314 -0.98 -12.36 -25.88
CA LYS A 314 0.17 -12.10 -26.76
C LYS A 314 -0.18 -12.21 -28.26
N SER A 315 -1.45 -12.32 -28.61
CA SER A 315 -1.97 -12.60 -29.97
C SER A 315 -1.21 -11.91 -31.12
N ASP A 316 -1.15 -12.59 -32.28
CA ASP A 316 -0.35 -12.26 -33.47
C ASP A 316 -0.52 -10.84 -34.06
N ASP A 317 -1.61 -10.13 -33.76
CA ASP A 317 -1.85 -8.73 -34.17
C ASP A 317 -1.02 -7.70 -33.39
N VAL A 318 -0.35 -8.11 -32.31
CA VAL A 318 0.41 -7.21 -31.46
C VAL A 318 1.88 -7.22 -31.87
N SER A 319 2.42 -6.03 -32.15
CA SER A 319 3.85 -5.86 -32.43
C SER A 319 4.69 -6.56 -31.35
N PRO A 320 5.69 -7.37 -31.71
CA PRO A 320 6.56 -8.10 -30.77
C PRO A 320 7.34 -7.19 -29.80
N SER A 321 7.18 -5.86 -29.91
CA SER A 321 7.69 -4.84 -29.02
C SER A 321 6.93 -4.67 -27.70
N TYR A 322 5.66 -5.13 -27.60
CA TYR A 322 4.88 -4.94 -26.36
C TYR A 322 5.21 -5.98 -25.30
N LYS A 323 5.58 -5.51 -24.10
CA LYS A 323 5.74 -6.37 -22.92
C LYS A 323 4.41 -6.48 -22.17
N LEU A 324 3.93 -7.71 -21.99
CA LEU A 324 2.74 -8.01 -21.19
C LEU A 324 3.12 -8.09 -19.71
N VAL A 325 2.38 -7.39 -18.86
CA VAL A 325 2.48 -7.44 -17.38
C VAL A 325 1.14 -7.89 -16.83
N MET A 326 1.15 -8.91 -15.96
CA MET A 326 -0.06 -9.48 -15.36
C MET A 326 0.03 -9.50 -13.84
N THR A 327 -0.97 -8.93 -13.18
CA THR A 327 -1.10 -9.00 -11.72
C THR A 327 -2.57 -9.00 -11.31
N GLY A 328 -2.85 -9.24 -10.03
CA GLY A 328 -4.19 -9.19 -9.50
C GLY A 328 -4.23 -8.75 -8.05
N PHE A 329 -5.41 -8.28 -7.65
CA PHE A 329 -5.71 -7.94 -6.27
C PHE A 329 -6.95 -8.70 -5.84
N PHE A 330 -6.88 -9.27 -4.64
CA PHE A 330 -7.96 -10.07 -4.10
C PHE A 330 -8.43 -9.37 -2.83
N PHE A 331 -9.61 -8.75 -2.90
CA PHE A 331 -10.20 -8.12 -1.74
C PHE A 331 -10.45 -9.17 -0.64
N TRP A 332 -10.38 -8.70 0.60
CA TRP A 332 -10.64 -9.58 1.72
C TRP A 332 -11.30 -8.87 2.89
N ASN A 333 -12.62 -9.03 3.00
CA ASN A 333 -13.41 -8.34 4.02
C ASN A 333 -13.13 -8.77 5.48
N SER A 334 -12.35 -9.84 5.63
CA SER A 334 -11.92 -10.35 6.93
C SER A 334 -10.48 -9.94 7.23
N GLY A 335 -9.80 -9.28 6.27
CA GLY A 335 -8.41 -8.86 6.28
C GLY A 335 -8.13 -7.55 7.01
N ALA A 336 -6.89 -7.05 6.84
CA ALA A 336 -6.49 -5.73 7.30
C ALA A 336 -7.15 -4.63 6.44
N PRO A 337 -7.26 -3.38 6.94
CA PRO A 337 -7.90 -2.28 6.19
C PRO A 337 -7.35 -2.09 4.76
N MET A 338 -6.05 -2.29 4.55
CA MET A 338 -5.43 -2.24 3.22
C MET A 338 -5.99 -3.29 2.25
N GLN A 339 -6.40 -4.46 2.73
CA GLN A 339 -6.94 -5.53 1.88
C GLN A 339 -8.42 -5.29 1.49
N MET A 340 -9.00 -4.18 1.97
CA MET A 340 -10.39 -3.81 1.77
C MET A 340 -10.54 -2.41 1.17
N SER A 341 -9.45 -1.76 0.74
CA SER A 341 -9.44 -0.36 0.31
C SER A 341 -9.01 -0.16 -1.14
N GLN A 342 -9.42 0.95 -1.75
CA GLN A 342 -8.90 1.40 -3.05
C GLN A 342 -7.39 1.61 -3.00
N GLU A 343 -6.88 2.10 -1.87
CA GLU A 343 -5.45 2.32 -1.69
C GLU A 343 -4.66 1.02 -1.75
N GLY A 344 -5.09 -0.04 -1.07
CA GLY A 344 -4.40 -1.32 -1.15
C GLY A 344 -4.52 -1.99 -2.51
N LEU A 345 -5.66 -1.85 -3.19
CA LEU A 345 -5.82 -2.26 -4.59
C LEU A 345 -4.75 -1.61 -5.46
N ILE A 346 -4.73 -0.27 -5.54
CA ILE A 346 -3.84 0.45 -6.45
C ILE A 346 -2.37 0.28 -6.06
N ARG A 347 -2.03 0.32 -4.75
CA ARG A 347 -0.64 0.09 -4.31
C ARG A 347 -0.14 -1.30 -4.69
N THR A 348 -0.98 -2.33 -4.62
CA THR A 348 -0.59 -3.70 -5.01
C THR A 348 -0.34 -3.80 -6.50
N LEU A 349 -1.26 -3.30 -7.33
CA LEU A 349 -1.08 -3.34 -8.79
C LEU A 349 0.15 -2.53 -9.22
N LEU A 350 0.34 -1.35 -8.62
CA LEU A 350 1.49 -0.49 -8.90
C LEU A 350 2.80 -1.15 -8.46
N HIS A 351 2.83 -1.76 -7.27
CA HIS A 351 3.98 -2.52 -6.77
C HIS A 351 4.36 -3.66 -7.72
N ASP A 352 3.41 -4.53 -8.05
CA ASP A 352 3.68 -5.74 -8.82
C ASP A 352 4.10 -5.43 -10.24
N CYS A 353 3.43 -4.47 -10.89
CA CYS A 353 3.82 -4.01 -12.22
C CYS A 353 5.23 -3.44 -12.26
N LEU A 354 5.59 -2.60 -11.28
CA LEU A 354 6.92 -1.99 -11.21
C LEU A 354 8.00 -2.99 -10.79
N HIS A 355 7.66 -3.99 -9.99
CA HIS A 355 8.55 -5.10 -9.67
C HIS A 355 8.86 -5.98 -10.90
N GLU A 356 7.90 -6.16 -11.81
CA GLU A 356 8.15 -6.85 -13.08
C GLU A 356 8.87 -5.95 -14.10
N ARG A 357 8.57 -4.66 -14.10
CA ARG A 357 9.10 -3.65 -15.03
C ARG A 357 9.79 -2.51 -14.30
N HIS A 358 10.97 -2.78 -13.75
CA HIS A 358 11.79 -1.78 -13.06
C HIS A 358 12.12 -0.56 -13.93
N ASP A 359 12.18 -0.73 -15.25
CA ASP A 359 12.41 0.33 -16.24
C ASP A 359 11.29 1.37 -16.28
N LEU A 360 10.09 1.05 -15.79
CA LEU A 360 8.97 2.00 -15.71
C LEU A 360 8.99 2.86 -14.44
N ILE A 361 9.83 2.54 -13.44
CA ILE A 361 9.87 3.29 -12.18
C ILE A 361 10.24 4.78 -12.42
N PRO A 362 11.30 5.11 -13.19
CA PRO A 362 11.59 6.49 -13.58
C PRO A 362 10.44 7.20 -14.29
N TYR A 363 9.76 6.50 -15.20
CA TYR A 363 8.65 7.06 -15.98
C TYR A 363 7.44 7.40 -15.11
N VAL A 364 7.15 6.55 -14.11
CA VAL A 364 6.01 6.70 -13.20
C VAL A 364 6.32 7.68 -12.07
N PHE A 365 7.56 7.70 -11.59
CA PHE A 365 8.01 8.52 -10.47
C PHE A 365 9.20 9.42 -10.83
N PRO A 366 9.07 10.31 -11.83
CA PRO A 366 10.18 11.17 -12.27
C PRO A 366 10.64 12.13 -11.17
N VAL A 367 9.71 12.61 -10.34
CA VAL A 367 10.01 13.44 -9.16
C VAL A 367 10.87 12.68 -8.14
N LEU A 368 10.58 11.39 -7.90
CA LEU A 368 11.34 10.59 -6.94
C LEU A 368 12.71 10.19 -7.50
N GLU A 369 12.80 9.98 -8.81
CA GLU A 369 14.08 9.74 -9.48
C GLU A 369 15.00 10.96 -9.34
N GLU A 370 14.49 12.16 -9.62
CA GLU A 370 15.27 13.40 -9.47
C GLU A 370 15.69 13.63 -8.01
N GLU A 371 14.76 13.46 -7.07
CA GLU A 371 15.06 13.50 -5.64
C GLU A 371 16.18 12.52 -5.26
N TYR A 372 16.10 11.29 -5.76
CA TYR A 372 17.11 10.28 -5.50
C TYR A 372 18.48 10.64 -6.10
N GLU A 373 18.53 11.09 -7.34
CA GLU A 373 19.79 11.46 -7.99
C GLU A 373 20.44 12.71 -7.35
N LEU A 374 19.64 13.61 -6.78
CA LEU A 374 20.15 14.79 -6.08
C LEU A 374 20.59 14.50 -4.64
N PHE A 375 19.82 13.71 -3.89
CA PHE A 375 20.00 13.56 -2.44
C PHE A 375 20.47 12.17 -2.00
N GLY A 376 20.43 11.18 -2.89
CA GLY A 376 20.86 9.82 -2.62
C GLY A 376 19.97 9.05 -1.67
N THR A 377 18.74 9.51 -1.42
CA THR A 377 17.71 8.82 -0.62
C THR A 377 16.35 9.42 -0.95
N LEU A 378 15.29 8.62 -0.83
CA LEU A 378 13.92 9.16 -0.92
C LEU A 378 13.54 9.83 0.39
N ILE A 379 13.49 11.16 0.36
CA ILE A 379 13.24 12.02 1.50
C ILE A 379 11.74 12.23 1.69
N LEU A 380 10.96 12.30 0.62
CA LEU A 380 9.52 12.56 0.62
C LEU A 380 8.80 11.54 1.51
N GLY A 381 7.92 12.07 2.37
CA GLY A 381 7.22 11.38 3.44
C GLY A 381 6.24 10.28 3.00
N SER A 382 5.19 10.03 3.79
CA SER A 382 4.16 9.06 3.44
C SER A 382 3.46 9.46 2.14
N TRP A 383 3.36 8.53 1.20
CA TRP A 383 2.60 8.75 -0.03
C TRP A 383 1.13 8.93 0.29
N LYS A 384 0.53 10.04 -0.16
CA LYS A 384 -0.91 10.24 -0.05
C LYS A 384 -1.60 9.45 -1.15
N TRP A 385 -2.88 9.13 -0.95
CA TRP A 385 -3.71 8.47 -1.97
C TRP A 385 -3.60 9.14 -3.35
N LEU A 386 -3.59 10.47 -3.38
CA LEU A 386 -3.52 11.24 -4.63
C LEU A 386 -2.21 11.02 -5.39
N ASP A 387 -1.08 10.87 -4.71
CA ASP A 387 0.21 10.56 -5.34
C ASP A 387 0.17 9.16 -5.96
N VAL A 388 -0.39 8.19 -5.22
CA VAL A 388 -0.49 6.78 -5.63
C VAL A 388 -1.37 6.62 -6.86
N ILE A 389 -2.57 7.23 -6.88
CA ILE A 389 -3.48 7.10 -8.02
C ILE A 389 -2.96 7.83 -9.26
N ARG A 390 -2.29 8.97 -9.12
CA ARG A 390 -1.63 9.65 -10.25
C ARG A 390 -0.52 8.78 -10.84
N ALA A 391 0.33 8.21 -9.99
CA ALA A 391 1.37 7.29 -10.41
C ALA A 391 0.79 6.06 -11.14
N PHE A 392 -0.30 5.49 -10.62
CA PHE A 392 -0.95 4.37 -11.29
C PHE A 392 -1.53 4.75 -12.65
N ARG A 393 -2.22 5.89 -12.78
CA ARG A 393 -2.68 6.38 -14.09
C ARG A 393 -1.52 6.57 -15.07
N LYS A 394 -0.41 7.15 -14.59
CA LYS A 394 0.81 7.31 -15.39
C LYS A 394 1.37 5.97 -15.84
N LEU A 395 1.39 4.95 -14.97
CA LEU A 395 1.81 3.60 -15.31
C LEU A 395 0.97 3.01 -16.46
N LEU A 396 -0.36 3.19 -16.43
CA LEU A 396 -1.24 2.66 -17.48
C LEU A 396 -1.00 3.30 -18.85
N GLU A 397 -0.45 4.51 -18.88
CA GLU A 397 -0.04 5.21 -20.10
C GLU A 397 1.37 4.80 -20.59
N ALA A 398 2.03 3.84 -19.94
CA ALA A 398 3.39 3.45 -20.29
C ALA A 398 3.48 2.93 -21.74
N PRO A 399 4.44 3.43 -22.55
CA PRO A 399 4.60 2.99 -23.91
C PRO A 399 5.05 1.53 -23.98
N SER A 400 4.69 0.85 -25.07
CA SER A 400 5.13 -0.53 -25.38
C SER A 400 4.87 -1.54 -24.25
N THR A 401 3.84 -1.29 -23.43
CA THR A 401 3.46 -2.15 -22.31
C THR A 401 1.96 -2.41 -22.37
N ARG A 402 1.57 -3.66 -22.13
CA ARG A 402 0.17 -4.07 -22.03
C ARG A 402 -0.06 -4.62 -20.64
N PHE A 403 -1.13 -4.20 -19.99
CA PHE A 403 -1.47 -4.62 -18.64
C PHE A 403 -2.71 -5.51 -18.64
N CYS A 404 -2.69 -6.58 -17.85
CA CYS A 404 -3.89 -7.34 -17.55
C CYS A 404 -4.03 -7.54 -16.04
N PHE A 405 -5.15 -7.09 -15.50
CA PHE A 405 -5.44 -7.03 -14.08
C PHE A 405 -6.59 -7.96 -13.72
N PHE A 406 -6.43 -8.71 -12.64
CA PHE A 406 -7.45 -9.59 -12.07
C PHE A 406 -7.89 -9.08 -10.70
N ILE A 407 -9.08 -8.50 -10.60
CA ILE A 407 -9.58 -7.90 -9.36
C ILE A 407 -10.73 -8.76 -8.81
N ASP A 408 -10.46 -9.52 -7.76
CA ASP A 408 -11.43 -10.44 -7.18
C ASP A 408 -12.16 -9.84 -5.97
N GLY A 409 -13.48 -10.01 -5.94
CA GLY A 409 -14.33 -9.69 -4.78
C GLY A 409 -14.61 -8.20 -4.62
N LEU A 410 -15.08 -7.49 -5.65
CA LEU A 410 -15.44 -6.07 -5.52
C LEU A 410 -16.46 -5.80 -4.41
N ASP A 411 -17.32 -6.78 -4.11
CA ASP A 411 -18.28 -6.75 -3.01
C ASP A 411 -17.65 -6.91 -1.61
N GLU A 412 -16.32 -7.03 -1.51
CA GLU A 412 -15.52 -7.04 -0.26
C GLU A 412 -14.86 -5.71 0.06
N TYR A 413 -15.03 -4.71 -0.81
CA TYR A 413 -14.60 -3.34 -0.55
C TYR A 413 -15.36 -2.76 0.66
N SER A 414 -14.63 -2.14 1.58
CA SER A 414 -15.23 -1.60 2.81
C SER A 414 -15.85 -0.20 2.65
N GLY A 415 -15.57 0.50 1.56
CA GLY A 415 -16.14 1.81 1.26
C GLY A 415 -17.43 1.72 0.45
N ASN A 416 -17.85 2.84 -0.15
CA ASN A 416 -19.01 2.87 -1.02
C ASN A 416 -18.71 2.17 -2.36
N PRO A 417 -19.42 1.10 -2.75
CA PRO A 417 -19.14 0.40 -4.01
C PRO A 417 -19.24 1.28 -5.25
N ALA A 418 -20.04 2.36 -5.23
CA ALA A 418 -20.11 3.33 -6.32
C ALA A 418 -18.74 3.98 -6.59
N ASP A 419 -18.03 4.41 -5.53
CA ASP A 419 -16.70 5.03 -5.66
C ASP A 419 -15.68 4.06 -6.27
N LEU A 420 -15.80 2.76 -5.97
CA LEU A 420 -14.94 1.72 -6.56
C LEU A 420 -15.26 1.50 -8.04
N ILE A 421 -16.54 1.47 -8.40
CA ILE A 421 -16.98 1.37 -9.80
C ILE A 421 -16.47 2.59 -10.59
N ASP A 422 -16.62 3.80 -10.05
CA ASP A 422 -16.12 5.03 -10.67
C ASP A 422 -14.61 5.00 -10.88
N LEU A 423 -13.86 4.53 -9.88
CA LEU A 423 -12.42 4.33 -9.99
C LEU A 423 -12.07 3.36 -11.12
N LEU A 424 -12.69 2.17 -11.14
CA LEU A 424 -12.44 1.12 -12.14
C LEU A 424 -12.80 1.60 -13.55
N ASN A 425 -13.93 2.28 -13.72
CA ASN A 425 -14.34 2.87 -14.99
C ASN A 425 -13.34 3.96 -15.44
N SER A 426 -12.77 4.73 -14.51
CA SER A 426 -11.79 5.77 -14.84
C SER A 426 -10.45 5.21 -15.37
N VAL A 427 -10.08 3.99 -14.98
CA VAL A 427 -8.79 3.37 -15.34
C VAL A 427 -8.91 2.27 -16.41
N SER A 428 -10.09 1.65 -16.57
CA SER A 428 -10.32 0.60 -17.57
C SER A 428 -10.50 1.12 -18.99
N ASN A 429 -10.74 2.42 -19.15
CA ASN A 429 -10.79 3.07 -20.45
C ASN A 429 -9.39 3.36 -21.05
N THR A 430 -8.31 3.10 -20.31
CA THR A 430 -6.96 3.30 -20.82
C THR A 430 -6.61 2.23 -21.87
N PRO A 431 -6.06 2.62 -23.04
CA PRO A 431 -5.64 1.68 -24.07
C PRO A 431 -4.65 0.64 -23.54
N ASN A 432 -4.60 -0.54 -24.17
CA ASN A 432 -3.68 -1.63 -23.80
C ASN A 432 -3.85 -2.14 -22.35
N THR A 433 -5.04 -1.99 -21.77
CA THR A 433 -5.38 -2.58 -20.48
C THR A 433 -6.52 -3.60 -20.60
N LYS A 434 -6.43 -4.67 -19.81
CA LYS A 434 -7.47 -5.69 -19.65
C LYS A 434 -7.80 -5.85 -18.18
N TRP A 435 -9.08 -5.86 -17.84
CA TRP A 435 -9.57 -5.94 -16.46
C TRP A 435 -10.55 -7.09 -16.31
N CYS A 436 -10.12 -8.20 -15.71
CA CYS A 436 -11.04 -9.24 -15.26
C CYS A 436 -11.44 -8.92 -13.82
N ILE A 437 -12.72 -8.67 -13.59
CA ILE A 437 -13.25 -8.28 -12.30
C ILE A 437 -14.28 -9.30 -11.82
N SER A 438 -14.34 -9.57 -10.51
CA SER A 438 -15.31 -10.51 -9.94
C SER A 438 -16.12 -9.89 -8.80
N SER A 439 -17.40 -10.25 -8.69
CA SER A 439 -18.24 -9.86 -7.56
C SER A 439 -19.44 -10.77 -7.36
N ARG A 440 -20.16 -10.58 -6.24
CA ARG A 440 -21.53 -11.08 -6.10
C ARG A 440 -22.48 -10.31 -7.03
N PRO A 441 -23.61 -10.92 -7.47
CA PRO A 441 -24.64 -10.26 -8.27
C PRO A 441 -25.47 -9.31 -7.40
N TRP A 442 -24.83 -8.30 -6.82
CA TRP A 442 -25.56 -7.21 -6.16
C TRP A 442 -26.09 -6.25 -7.23
N PRO A 443 -27.28 -5.64 -7.04
CA PRO A 443 -27.89 -4.76 -8.02
C PRO A 443 -26.93 -3.70 -8.56
N ILE A 444 -26.14 -3.07 -7.69
CA ILE A 444 -25.18 -2.03 -8.10
C ILE A 444 -24.09 -2.52 -9.07
N PHE A 445 -23.66 -3.79 -8.97
CA PHE A 445 -22.69 -4.36 -9.90
C PHE A 445 -23.36 -4.91 -11.16
N GLU A 446 -24.58 -5.43 -11.04
CA GLU A 446 -25.41 -5.81 -12.19
C GLU A 446 -25.69 -4.59 -13.07
N ASP A 447 -26.16 -3.49 -12.49
CA ASP A 447 -26.45 -2.23 -13.18
C ASP A 447 -25.19 -1.67 -13.86
N ALA A 448 -24.02 -1.78 -13.20
CA ALA A 448 -22.76 -1.25 -13.72
C ALA A 448 -22.17 -2.08 -14.87
N PHE A 449 -22.26 -3.42 -14.82
CA PHE A 449 -21.46 -4.29 -15.71
C PHE A 449 -22.28 -5.20 -16.63
N SER A 450 -23.52 -5.56 -16.30
CA SER A 450 -24.25 -6.61 -17.04
C SER A 450 -24.61 -6.25 -18.49
N TYR A 451 -24.78 -4.97 -18.82
CA TYR A 451 -25.28 -4.54 -20.15
C TYR A 451 -24.18 -4.24 -21.17
N HIS A 452 -23.01 -3.78 -20.70
CA HIS A 452 -21.97 -3.20 -21.57
C HIS A 452 -20.64 -3.94 -21.49
N THR A 453 -20.53 -4.93 -20.60
CA THR A 453 -19.29 -5.67 -20.35
C THR A 453 -19.55 -7.15 -20.62
N PRO A 454 -18.68 -7.84 -21.37
CA PRO A 454 -18.78 -9.28 -21.51
C PRO A 454 -18.71 -9.93 -20.12
N CYS A 455 -19.62 -10.84 -19.83
CA CYS A 455 -19.77 -11.41 -18.50
C CYS A 455 -20.14 -12.90 -18.50
N LEU A 456 -19.88 -13.54 -17.37
CA LEU A 456 -20.37 -14.88 -17.09
C LEU A 456 -20.95 -14.99 -15.68
N ARG A 457 -21.81 -15.99 -15.48
CA ARG A 457 -22.37 -16.38 -14.19
C ARG A 457 -21.82 -17.73 -13.76
N LEU A 458 -20.95 -17.74 -12.77
CA LEU A 458 -20.15 -18.92 -12.42
C LEU A 458 -20.99 -20.11 -11.93
N GLN A 459 -22.08 -19.86 -11.19
CA GLN A 459 -22.93 -20.94 -10.67
C GLN A 459 -23.60 -21.77 -11.78
N ASP A 460 -23.73 -21.22 -12.99
CA ASP A 460 -24.41 -21.88 -14.11
C ASP A 460 -23.44 -22.80 -14.90
N LEU A 461 -22.14 -22.71 -14.60
CA LEU A 461 -21.05 -23.37 -15.35
C LEU A 461 -20.32 -24.45 -14.56
N THR A 462 -20.53 -24.48 -13.25
CA THR A 462 -19.71 -25.27 -12.32
C THR A 462 -20.25 -26.67 -12.05
N TYR A 463 -21.42 -27.03 -12.60
CA TYR A 463 -22.02 -28.34 -12.38
C TYR A 463 -21.10 -29.52 -12.78
N PRO A 464 -20.47 -29.54 -13.98
CA PRO A 464 -19.56 -30.63 -14.35
C PRO A 464 -18.34 -30.73 -13.42
N ASP A 465 -17.79 -29.58 -13.01
CA ASP A 465 -16.66 -29.53 -12.08
C ASP A 465 -17.05 -30.06 -10.70
N MET A 466 -18.27 -29.81 -10.24
CA MET A 466 -18.79 -30.32 -8.96
C MET A 466 -18.99 -31.83 -8.96
N LEU A 467 -19.47 -32.39 -10.07
CA LEU A 467 -19.55 -33.84 -10.26
C LEU A 467 -18.16 -34.47 -10.14
N LYS A 468 -17.19 -33.92 -10.87
CA LYS A 468 -15.81 -34.41 -10.85
C LYS A 468 -15.21 -34.30 -9.44
N TYR A 469 -15.29 -33.13 -8.82
CA TYR A 469 -14.80 -32.93 -7.45
C TYR A 469 -15.41 -33.93 -6.46
N THR A 470 -16.73 -34.11 -6.50
CA THR A 470 -17.46 -34.99 -5.59
C THR A 470 -17.07 -36.45 -5.80
N SER A 471 -17.03 -36.90 -7.06
CA SER A 471 -16.62 -38.25 -7.43
C SER A 471 -15.19 -38.54 -6.96
N ASP A 472 -14.23 -37.67 -7.30
CA ASP A 472 -12.83 -37.88 -6.95
C ASP A 472 -12.63 -37.94 -5.44
N ARG A 473 -13.27 -37.02 -4.69
CA ARG A 473 -13.13 -36.94 -3.23
C ARG A 473 -13.75 -38.12 -2.51
N LEU A 474 -14.93 -38.57 -2.93
CA LEU A 474 -15.56 -39.75 -2.32
C LEU A 474 -14.77 -41.01 -2.65
N ASN A 475 -14.28 -41.15 -3.88
CA ASN A 475 -13.45 -42.29 -4.30
C ASN A 475 -12.09 -42.38 -3.60
N TRP A 476 -11.63 -41.35 -2.90
CA TRP A 476 -10.46 -41.47 -2.03
C TRP A 476 -10.73 -42.31 -0.78
N ASN A 477 -12.00 -42.48 -0.38
CA ASN A 477 -12.37 -43.34 0.72
C ASN A 477 -12.48 -44.81 0.24
N PRO A 478 -11.79 -45.77 0.88
CA PRO A 478 -11.88 -47.18 0.50
C PRO A 478 -13.31 -47.74 0.54
N GLY A 479 -14.11 -47.39 1.56
CA GLY A 479 -15.49 -47.85 1.67
C GLY A 479 -16.38 -47.35 0.54
N PHE A 480 -16.17 -46.12 0.07
CA PHE A 480 -16.90 -45.62 -1.10
C PHE A 480 -16.51 -46.37 -2.38
N ARG A 481 -15.23 -46.70 -2.56
CA ARG A 481 -14.77 -47.50 -3.72
C ARG A 481 -15.40 -48.89 -3.75
N ASP A 482 -15.54 -49.52 -2.58
CA ASP A 482 -16.22 -50.80 -2.46
C ASP A 482 -17.69 -50.66 -2.88
N PHE A 483 -18.39 -49.60 -2.44
CA PHE A 483 -19.75 -49.31 -2.91
C PHE A 483 -19.83 -48.98 -4.40
N THR A 484 -18.81 -48.33 -4.99
CA THR A 484 -18.79 -48.10 -6.44
C THR A 484 -18.72 -49.41 -7.23
N GLN A 485 -18.08 -50.44 -6.68
CA GLN A 485 -18.03 -51.78 -7.29
C GLN A 485 -19.32 -52.57 -7.07
N LEU A 486 -19.92 -52.46 -5.86
CA LEU A 486 -21.11 -53.22 -5.48
C LEU A 486 -22.41 -52.60 -6.00
N GLU A 487 -22.50 -51.27 -6.00
CA GLU A 487 -23.71 -50.48 -6.27
C GLU A 487 -23.39 -49.22 -7.13
N PRO A 488 -22.85 -49.39 -8.36
CA PRO A 488 -22.38 -48.27 -9.19
C PRO A 488 -23.47 -47.24 -9.50
N GLU A 489 -24.68 -47.67 -9.80
CA GLU A 489 -25.81 -46.77 -10.08
C GLU A 489 -26.21 -45.91 -8.87
N TYR A 490 -26.07 -46.45 -7.65
CA TYR A 490 -26.40 -45.70 -6.44
C TYR A 490 -25.31 -44.67 -6.12
N THR A 491 -24.04 -45.04 -6.29
CA THR A 491 -22.92 -44.10 -6.10
C THR A 491 -22.96 -42.95 -7.12
N SER A 492 -23.26 -43.24 -8.40
CA SER A 492 -23.43 -42.19 -9.42
C SER A 492 -24.59 -41.25 -9.07
N ARG A 493 -25.76 -41.81 -8.71
CA ARG A 493 -26.91 -40.99 -8.29
C ARG A 493 -26.62 -40.12 -7.08
N LEU A 494 -25.85 -40.62 -6.10
CA LEU A 494 -25.46 -39.83 -4.94
C LEU A 494 -24.60 -38.63 -5.37
N VAL A 495 -23.62 -38.85 -6.25
CA VAL A 495 -22.77 -37.77 -6.80
C VAL A 495 -23.61 -36.74 -7.56
N ASP A 496 -24.53 -37.19 -8.41
CA ASP A 496 -25.45 -36.31 -9.15
C ASP A 496 -26.37 -35.53 -8.21
N ASN A 497 -26.91 -36.18 -7.19
CA ASN A 497 -27.78 -35.55 -6.20
C ASN A 497 -27.05 -34.46 -5.43
N ILE A 498 -25.77 -34.67 -5.06
CA ILE A 498 -24.93 -33.67 -4.40
C ILE A 498 -24.73 -32.46 -5.32
N ALA A 499 -24.31 -32.69 -6.57
CA ALA A 499 -24.05 -31.60 -7.52
C ALA A 499 -25.33 -30.79 -7.80
N ASN A 500 -26.46 -31.46 -8.05
CA ASN A 500 -27.74 -30.79 -8.30
C ASN A 500 -28.21 -29.98 -7.09
N LYS A 501 -28.17 -30.57 -5.90
CA LYS A 501 -28.66 -29.92 -4.67
C LYS A 501 -27.83 -28.70 -4.28
N SER A 502 -26.56 -28.65 -4.66
CA SER A 502 -25.67 -27.51 -4.40
C SER A 502 -26.06 -26.22 -5.10
N SER A 503 -26.88 -26.29 -6.18
CA SER A 503 -27.32 -25.13 -6.97
C SER A 503 -26.18 -24.19 -7.40
N GLY A 504 -25.02 -24.77 -7.73
CA GLY A 504 -23.83 -24.05 -8.19
C GLY A 504 -22.99 -23.40 -7.08
N VAL A 505 -23.14 -23.87 -5.83
CA VAL A 505 -22.35 -23.40 -4.67
C VAL A 505 -21.29 -24.44 -4.26
N PHE A 506 -20.04 -24.23 -4.69
CA PHE A 506 -18.91 -25.11 -4.38
C PHE A 506 -18.68 -25.31 -2.87
N LEU A 507 -18.82 -24.24 -2.07
CA LEU A 507 -18.69 -24.35 -0.61
C LEU A 507 -19.67 -25.38 -0.03
N TRP A 508 -20.92 -25.41 -0.53
CA TRP A 508 -21.92 -26.38 -0.10
C TRP A 508 -21.44 -27.81 -0.38
N VAL A 509 -20.95 -28.07 -1.59
CA VAL A 509 -20.39 -29.38 -1.98
C VAL A 509 -19.25 -29.79 -1.04
N THR A 510 -18.32 -28.87 -0.74
CA THR A 510 -17.19 -29.21 0.15
C THR A 510 -17.63 -29.62 1.56
N VAL A 511 -18.63 -28.93 2.12
CA VAL A 511 -19.17 -29.21 3.45
C VAL A 511 -19.95 -30.53 3.46
N VAL A 512 -20.78 -30.77 2.43
CA VAL A 512 -21.57 -32.00 2.31
C VAL A 512 -20.68 -33.23 2.10
N VAL A 513 -19.70 -33.15 1.19
CA VAL A 513 -18.75 -34.25 0.96
C VAL A 513 -17.97 -34.58 2.24
N ALA A 514 -17.53 -33.57 3.01
CA ALA A 514 -16.87 -33.81 4.29
C ALA A 514 -17.79 -34.53 5.31
N SER A 515 -19.07 -34.15 5.37
CA SER A 515 -20.08 -34.80 6.21
C SER A 515 -20.32 -36.26 5.81
N LEU A 516 -20.40 -36.55 4.51
CA LEU A 516 -20.58 -37.91 3.99
C LEU A 516 -19.34 -38.79 4.21
N LEU A 517 -18.14 -38.24 4.02
CA LEU A 517 -16.88 -38.94 4.33
C LEU A 517 -16.77 -39.30 5.81
N HIS A 518 -17.28 -38.44 6.70
CA HIS A 518 -17.37 -38.76 8.12
C HIS A 518 -18.34 -39.91 8.38
N GLY A 519 -19.51 -39.93 7.73
CA GLY A 519 -20.45 -41.05 7.78
C GLY A 519 -19.84 -42.37 7.31
N LEU A 520 -19.15 -42.36 6.16
CA LEU A 520 -18.43 -43.53 5.63
C LEU A 520 -17.39 -44.05 6.62
N THR A 521 -16.66 -43.15 7.29
CA THR A 521 -15.67 -43.52 8.31
C THR A 521 -16.32 -44.20 9.53
N ASN A 522 -17.57 -43.88 9.83
CA ASN A 522 -18.35 -44.49 10.92
C ASN A 522 -19.14 -45.73 10.47
N GLY A 523 -19.01 -46.17 9.21
CA GLY A 523 -19.67 -47.36 8.68
C GLY A 523 -21.11 -47.15 8.19
N ASP A 524 -21.51 -45.90 7.90
CA ASP A 524 -22.82 -45.59 7.30
C ASP A 524 -23.00 -46.36 5.97
N ARG A 525 -24.19 -46.94 5.75
CA ARG A 525 -24.56 -47.57 4.46
C ARG A 525 -24.95 -46.51 3.44
N MET A 526 -25.05 -46.90 2.16
CA MET A 526 -25.45 -45.98 1.10
C MET A 526 -26.80 -45.29 1.35
N GLY A 527 -27.79 -46.01 1.91
CA GLY A 527 -29.07 -45.42 2.30
C GLY A 527 -28.96 -44.39 3.43
N ASP A 528 -28.06 -44.59 4.39
CA ASP A 528 -27.80 -43.65 5.49
C ASP A 528 -27.15 -42.37 4.95
N LEU A 529 -26.22 -42.50 3.99
CA LEU A 529 -25.58 -41.38 3.31
C LEU A 529 -26.59 -40.56 2.49
N GLN A 530 -27.51 -41.22 1.78
CA GLN A 530 -28.58 -40.53 1.04
C GLN A 530 -29.55 -39.84 2.00
N ALA A 531 -29.97 -40.49 3.10
CA ALA A 531 -30.82 -39.87 4.11
C ALA A 531 -30.15 -38.64 4.77
N ARG A 532 -28.83 -38.73 5.02
CA ARG A 532 -28.02 -37.59 5.49
C ARG A 532 -28.04 -36.45 4.47
N LEU A 533 -27.82 -36.76 3.19
CA LEU A 533 -27.87 -35.76 2.11
C LEU A 533 -29.25 -35.11 2.01
N ASP A 534 -30.32 -35.89 2.03
CA ASP A 534 -31.71 -35.42 1.89
C ASP A 534 -32.08 -34.43 3.00
N ALA A 535 -31.60 -34.70 4.21
CA ALA A 535 -31.84 -33.84 5.34
C ALA A 535 -31.07 -32.50 5.26
N LEU A 536 -29.92 -32.44 4.59
CA LEU A 536 -29.18 -31.18 4.44
C LEU A 536 -29.95 -30.19 3.54
N PRO A 537 -30.16 -28.93 3.96
CA PRO A 537 -30.84 -27.94 3.11
C PRO A 537 -29.92 -27.48 1.97
N PRO A 538 -30.49 -27.10 0.80
CA PRO A 538 -29.72 -26.59 -0.34
C PRO A 538 -29.22 -25.15 -0.13
N ASP A 539 -29.88 -24.38 0.73
CA ASP A 539 -29.48 -23.02 1.08
C ASP A 539 -28.31 -23.01 2.10
N LEU A 540 -27.32 -22.13 1.89
CA LEU A 540 -26.14 -22.05 2.76
C LEU A 540 -26.45 -21.60 4.18
N GLU A 541 -27.38 -20.66 4.37
CA GLU A 541 -27.71 -20.16 5.71
C GLU A 541 -28.46 -21.22 6.51
N ALA A 542 -29.44 -21.86 5.88
CA ALA A 542 -30.12 -23.02 6.45
C ALA A 542 -29.11 -24.15 6.78
N LEU A 543 -28.10 -24.36 5.93
CA LEU A 543 -27.03 -25.33 6.18
C LEU A 543 -26.22 -24.95 7.42
N PHE A 544 -25.83 -23.67 7.56
CA PHE A 544 -25.10 -23.21 8.74
C PHE A 544 -25.92 -23.32 10.02
N PHE A 545 -27.22 -22.99 9.99
CA PHE A 545 -28.10 -23.25 11.13
C PHE A 545 -28.11 -24.74 11.50
N ARG A 546 -28.23 -25.63 10.51
CA ARG A 546 -28.19 -27.07 10.74
C ARG A 546 -26.86 -27.52 11.34
N ILE A 547 -25.74 -26.95 10.92
CA ILE A 547 -24.42 -27.22 11.52
C ILE A 547 -24.39 -26.76 12.98
N LEU A 548 -24.83 -25.53 13.27
CA LEU A 548 -24.90 -25.01 14.64
C LEU A 548 -25.82 -25.84 15.54
N ASP A 549 -26.93 -26.33 15.00
CA ASP A 549 -27.87 -27.18 15.74
C ASP A 549 -27.35 -28.61 15.95
N SER A 550 -26.45 -29.08 15.08
CA SER A 550 -25.78 -30.37 15.22
C SER A 550 -24.63 -30.39 16.23
N ILE A 551 -24.28 -29.24 16.81
CA ILE A 551 -23.30 -29.16 17.90
C ILE A 551 -23.88 -29.90 19.11
N GLU A 552 -23.07 -30.79 19.70
CA GLU A 552 -23.47 -31.56 20.87
C GLU A 552 -23.95 -30.63 22.00
N PRO A 553 -25.05 -30.94 22.71
CA PRO A 553 -25.60 -30.08 23.76
C PRO A 553 -24.57 -29.70 24.83
N SER A 554 -23.66 -30.61 25.17
CA SER A 554 -22.54 -30.39 26.11
C SER A 554 -21.54 -29.33 25.64
N HIS A 555 -21.39 -29.16 24.32
CA HIS A 555 -20.44 -28.23 23.71
C HIS A 555 -21.10 -26.93 23.22
N LYS A 556 -22.44 -26.89 23.14
CA LYS A 556 -23.19 -25.79 22.50
C LYS A 556 -22.91 -24.42 23.14
N SER A 557 -22.97 -24.34 24.47
CA SER A 557 -22.67 -23.08 25.16
C SER A 557 -21.24 -22.61 24.91
N GLN A 558 -20.27 -23.52 24.89
CA GLN A 558 -18.86 -23.18 24.68
C GLN A 558 -18.60 -22.73 23.24
N ALA A 559 -19.20 -23.40 22.26
CA ALA A 559 -19.14 -23.00 20.86
C ALA A 559 -19.72 -21.58 20.66
N CYS A 560 -20.87 -21.30 21.26
CA CYS A 560 -21.50 -19.98 21.19
C CYS A 560 -20.65 -18.87 21.82
N LYS A 561 -19.98 -19.13 22.96
CA LYS A 561 -19.00 -18.20 23.56
C LYS A 561 -17.87 -17.88 22.60
N LEU A 562 -17.31 -18.90 21.93
CA LEU A 562 -16.24 -18.69 20.95
C LEU A 562 -16.70 -17.87 19.75
N PHE A 563 -17.87 -18.17 19.19
CA PHE A 563 -18.43 -17.35 18.09
C PHE A 563 -18.66 -15.91 18.53
N GLN A 564 -19.16 -15.66 19.74
CA GLN A 564 -19.30 -14.31 20.28
C GLN A 564 -17.94 -13.61 20.42
N VAL A 565 -16.93 -14.28 20.96
CA VAL A 565 -15.60 -13.67 21.14
C VAL A 565 -14.95 -13.33 19.81
N VAL A 566 -15.02 -14.25 18.82
CA VAL A 566 -14.50 -14.01 17.48
C VAL A 566 -15.25 -12.87 16.79
N TYR A 567 -16.57 -12.78 16.98
CA TYR A 567 -17.39 -11.68 16.49
C TYR A 567 -17.04 -10.33 17.14
N THR A 568 -16.82 -10.31 18.45
CA THR A 568 -16.54 -9.08 19.22
C THR A 568 -15.10 -8.58 19.03
N ALA A 569 -14.17 -9.45 18.64
CA ALA A 569 -12.76 -9.09 18.49
C ALA A 569 -12.53 -8.07 17.36
N LYS A 570 -11.83 -6.97 17.67
CA LYS A 570 -11.46 -5.95 16.67
C LYS A 570 -10.37 -6.41 15.69
N THR A 571 -9.58 -7.38 16.11
CA THR A 571 -8.50 -7.99 15.33
C THR A 571 -8.64 -9.50 15.42
N ARG A 572 -8.03 -10.22 14.47
CA ARG A 572 -8.04 -11.68 14.50
C ARG A 572 -7.32 -12.19 15.74
N LEU A 573 -7.95 -13.14 16.40
CA LEU A 573 -7.38 -13.80 17.56
C LEU A 573 -6.41 -14.89 17.13
N THR A 574 -5.31 -15.04 17.86
CA THR A 574 -4.41 -16.17 17.70
C THR A 574 -5.03 -17.45 18.27
N LEU A 575 -4.54 -18.61 17.86
CA LEU A 575 -4.97 -19.90 18.42
C LEU A 575 -4.68 -19.98 19.92
N LEU A 576 -3.62 -19.30 20.37
CA LEU A 576 -3.28 -19.16 21.79
C LEU A 576 -4.31 -18.32 22.54
N GLN A 577 -4.71 -17.17 21.99
CA GLN A 577 -5.76 -16.34 22.57
C GLN A 577 -7.10 -17.10 22.65
N ILE A 578 -7.42 -17.89 21.61
CA ILE A 578 -8.60 -18.75 21.62
C ILE A 578 -8.51 -19.85 22.68
N SER A 579 -7.32 -20.42 22.94
CA SER A 579 -7.16 -21.40 24.02
C SER A 579 -7.38 -20.78 25.40
N TYR A 580 -7.01 -19.50 25.57
CA TYR A 580 -7.23 -18.78 26.82
C TYR A 580 -8.71 -18.52 27.07
N VAL A 581 -9.43 -18.04 26.06
CA VAL A 581 -10.88 -17.85 26.09
C VAL A 581 -11.61 -19.16 26.42
N ASP A 582 -11.12 -20.28 25.89
CA ASP A 582 -11.76 -21.58 26.11
C ASP A 582 -11.51 -22.15 27.52
N ARG A 583 -10.34 -21.89 28.11
CA ARG A 583 -9.87 -22.56 29.33
C ARG A 583 -10.06 -21.74 30.61
N TYR A 584 -9.96 -20.42 30.53
CA TYR A 584 -9.89 -19.57 31.72
C TYR A 584 -11.09 -18.63 31.80
N ASP A 585 -11.65 -18.53 33.00
CA ASP A 585 -12.52 -17.40 33.34
C ASP A 585 -11.71 -16.19 33.83
N CYS A 586 -12.39 -15.06 34.03
CA CYS A 586 -11.74 -13.81 34.41
C CYS A 586 -11.09 -13.87 35.80
N GLU A 587 -11.69 -14.57 36.75
CA GLU A 587 -11.17 -14.69 38.12
C GLU A 587 -9.90 -15.56 38.16
N GLN A 588 -9.88 -16.64 37.38
CA GLN A 588 -8.73 -17.50 37.18
C GLN A 588 -7.57 -16.74 36.51
N VAL A 589 -7.86 -15.89 35.53
CA VAL A 589 -6.83 -15.04 34.91
C VAL A 589 -6.26 -14.04 35.94
N ILE A 590 -7.11 -13.38 36.72
CA ILE A 590 -6.66 -12.40 37.73
C ILE A 590 -5.80 -13.06 38.80
N SER A 591 -6.17 -14.27 39.25
CA SER A 591 -5.42 -15.05 40.24
C SER A 591 -4.22 -15.80 39.69
N SER A 592 -4.08 -15.92 38.36
CA SER A 592 -2.94 -16.61 37.75
C SER A 592 -1.60 -15.93 38.07
N PRO A 593 -0.54 -16.71 38.33
CA PRO A 593 0.78 -16.17 38.64
C PRO A 593 1.43 -15.51 37.42
N PHE A 594 2.35 -14.58 37.68
CA PHE A 594 3.24 -14.02 36.67
C PHE A 594 4.36 -15.02 36.35
N GLY A 595 4.72 -15.11 35.08
CA GLY A 595 5.87 -15.90 34.65
C GLY A 595 5.67 -16.55 33.29
N PRO A 596 6.76 -16.80 32.55
CA PRO A 596 6.68 -17.41 31.24
C PRO A 596 6.23 -18.87 31.36
N VAL A 597 5.39 -19.30 30.42
CA VAL A 597 5.03 -20.71 30.26
C VAL A 597 6.15 -21.42 29.49
N GLU A 598 6.46 -22.66 29.87
CA GLU A 598 7.42 -23.50 29.14
C GLU A 598 6.95 -23.75 27.69
N ILE A 599 7.86 -23.65 26.71
CA ILE A 599 7.54 -23.80 25.28
C ILE A 599 6.78 -25.11 25.00
N LEU A 600 7.20 -26.21 25.62
CA LEU A 600 6.60 -27.53 25.42
C LEU A 600 5.14 -27.60 25.90
N GLN A 601 4.79 -26.85 26.95
CA GLN A 601 3.43 -26.78 27.47
C GLN A 601 2.53 -25.98 26.51
N GLU A 602 3.05 -24.90 25.95
CA GLU A 602 2.37 -24.07 24.96
C GLU A 602 2.11 -24.84 23.65
N ASP A 603 3.09 -25.59 23.14
CA ASP A 603 2.92 -26.43 21.94
C ASP A 603 1.86 -27.52 22.14
N ALA A 604 1.84 -28.16 23.31
CA ALA A 604 0.82 -29.14 23.66
C ALA A 604 -0.58 -28.51 23.74
N GLU A 605 -0.68 -27.31 24.33
CA GLU A 605 -1.91 -26.52 24.40
C GLU A 605 -2.44 -26.17 23.00
N LEU A 606 -1.60 -25.65 22.11
CA LEU A 606 -1.98 -25.31 20.74
C LEU A 606 -2.43 -26.53 19.94
N LYS A 607 -1.71 -27.66 20.07
CA LYS A 607 -2.07 -28.92 19.40
C LYS A 607 -3.44 -29.44 19.86
N TRP A 608 -3.72 -29.35 21.16
CA TRP A 608 -5.01 -29.72 21.72
C TRP A 608 -6.11 -28.75 21.30
N MET A 609 -5.87 -27.43 21.39
CA MET A 609 -6.85 -26.41 21.04
C MET A 609 -7.24 -26.49 19.57
N LYS A 610 -6.29 -26.79 18.68
CA LYS A 610 -6.58 -27.04 17.26
C LYS A 610 -7.62 -28.16 17.05
N ARG A 611 -7.48 -29.28 17.77
CA ARG A 611 -8.44 -30.40 17.70
C ARG A 611 -9.79 -29.99 18.27
N ARG A 612 -9.76 -29.30 19.41
CA ARG A 612 -10.95 -28.85 20.12
C ARG A 612 -11.76 -27.84 19.31
N LEU A 613 -11.10 -26.86 18.70
CA LEU A 613 -11.72 -25.83 17.85
C LEU A 613 -12.55 -26.49 16.76
N GLY A 614 -11.99 -27.46 16.02
CA GLY A 614 -12.71 -28.18 14.97
C GLY A 614 -13.91 -28.98 15.49
N ALA A 615 -13.81 -29.57 16.69
CA ALA A 615 -14.89 -30.33 17.30
C ALA A 615 -16.08 -29.45 17.72
N ILE A 616 -15.80 -28.31 18.36
CA ILE A 616 -16.85 -27.43 18.92
C ILE A 616 -17.39 -26.42 17.92
N SER A 617 -16.59 -25.96 16.95
CA SER A 617 -17.04 -25.08 15.87
C SER A 617 -17.65 -25.84 14.69
N LYS A 618 -17.54 -27.18 14.68
CA LYS A 618 -17.88 -28.06 13.56
C LYS A 618 -17.27 -27.59 12.23
N GLY A 619 -16.08 -26.98 12.29
CA GLY A 619 -15.35 -26.48 11.13
C GLY A 619 -15.82 -25.11 10.60
N LEU A 620 -16.75 -24.42 11.26
CA LEU A 620 -17.13 -23.05 10.90
C LEU A 620 -16.04 -22.01 11.26
N LEU A 621 -15.16 -22.36 12.20
CA LEU A 621 -13.92 -21.64 12.50
C LEU A 621 -12.73 -22.52 12.15
N GLU A 622 -11.77 -21.94 11.43
CA GLU A 622 -10.55 -22.58 10.96
C GLU A 622 -9.29 -21.78 11.35
N ILE A 623 -8.13 -22.43 11.19
CA ILE A 623 -6.84 -21.80 11.45
C ILE A 623 -6.25 -21.34 10.11
N ALA A 624 -6.03 -20.03 10.02
CA ALA A 624 -5.46 -19.31 8.89
C ALA A 624 -4.14 -19.89 8.34
N ASN A 625 -3.27 -20.36 9.24
CA ASN A 625 -1.92 -20.81 8.91
C ASN A 625 -1.71 -22.24 9.43
N ARG A 626 -1.46 -23.19 8.53
CA ARG A 626 -1.37 -24.63 8.89
C ARG A 626 -0.09 -25.02 9.61
N ARG A 627 0.90 -24.12 9.70
CA ARG A 627 2.12 -24.31 10.48
C ARG A 627 1.75 -24.06 11.95
N ASN A 628 1.60 -25.12 12.75
CA ASN A 628 1.26 -25.08 14.18
C ASN A 628 2.19 -24.12 14.95
N LYS A 629 1.89 -22.83 14.98
CA LYS A 629 2.63 -21.79 15.69
C LYS A 629 1.66 -20.97 16.52
N ALA A 630 2.11 -20.44 17.65
CA ALA A 630 1.33 -19.58 18.54
C ALA A 630 0.66 -18.41 17.78
N ASP A 631 1.35 -17.84 16.79
CA ASP A 631 0.86 -16.73 15.95
C ASP A 631 -0.19 -17.12 14.89
N SER A 632 -0.62 -18.38 14.84
CA SER A 632 -1.62 -18.82 13.87
C SER A 632 -2.97 -18.21 14.25
N THR A 633 -3.55 -17.40 13.37
CA THR A 633 -4.84 -16.75 13.63
C THR A 633 -6.02 -17.66 13.34
N VAL A 634 -7.12 -17.45 14.06
CA VAL A 634 -8.40 -18.12 13.84
C VAL A 634 -9.31 -17.22 13.01
N GLU A 635 -9.99 -17.81 12.04
CA GLU A 635 -10.90 -17.13 11.12
C GLU A 635 -12.12 -17.99 10.79
N TYR A 636 -13.14 -17.38 10.18
CA TYR A 636 -14.27 -18.13 9.65
C TYR A 636 -13.83 -18.97 8.46
N LEU A 637 -14.39 -20.18 8.33
CA LEU A 637 -14.18 -21.10 7.20
C LEU A 637 -14.29 -20.40 5.84
N HIS A 638 -15.29 -19.53 5.72
CA HIS A 638 -15.54 -18.75 4.52
C HIS A 638 -16.22 -17.44 4.90
N ARG A 639 -16.09 -16.42 4.05
CA ARG A 639 -16.79 -15.14 4.24
C ARG A 639 -18.30 -15.31 4.43
N THR A 640 -18.93 -16.24 3.72
CA THR A 640 -20.38 -16.50 3.87
C THR A 640 -20.75 -16.98 5.27
N VAL A 641 -19.83 -17.64 5.98
CA VAL A 641 -20.03 -17.99 7.39
C VAL A 641 -19.93 -16.74 8.27
N LYS A 642 -18.96 -15.86 8.00
CA LYS A 642 -18.86 -14.55 8.68
C LYS A 642 -20.14 -13.73 8.50
N ASP A 643 -20.54 -13.50 7.25
CA ASP A 643 -21.74 -12.73 6.89
C ASP A 643 -22.99 -13.31 7.59
N PHE A 644 -23.09 -14.63 7.73
CA PHE A 644 -24.16 -15.32 8.45
C PHE A 644 -24.08 -15.09 9.96
N ILE A 645 -22.92 -15.31 10.59
CA ILE A 645 -22.74 -15.15 12.03
C ILE A 645 -23.01 -13.70 12.45
N GLU A 646 -22.63 -12.71 11.64
CA GLU A 646 -22.81 -11.29 11.94
C GLU A 646 -24.26 -10.79 11.85
N LYS A 647 -25.21 -11.60 11.35
CA LYS A 647 -26.61 -11.18 11.28
C LYS A 647 -27.23 -11.00 12.68
N PRO A 648 -28.07 -9.97 12.89
CA PRO A 648 -28.67 -9.71 14.20
C PRO A 648 -29.47 -10.89 14.79
N ASP A 649 -30.26 -11.58 13.98
CA ASP A 649 -31.05 -12.74 14.39
C ASP A 649 -30.17 -13.94 14.77
N VAL A 650 -29.05 -14.15 14.07
CA VAL A 650 -28.07 -15.18 14.38
C VAL A 650 -27.34 -14.86 15.68
N GLN A 651 -26.93 -13.60 15.90
CA GLN A 651 -26.31 -13.16 17.15
C GLN A 651 -27.24 -13.34 18.35
N ILE A 652 -28.54 -13.02 18.21
CA ILE A 652 -29.55 -13.28 19.25
C ILE A 652 -29.62 -14.77 19.57
N ARG A 653 -29.63 -15.63 18.56
CA ARG A 653 -29.66 -17.09 18.74
C ARG A 653 -28.40 -17.63 19.41
N ILE A 654 -27.22 -17.13 19.03
CA ILE A 654 -25.94 -17.49 19.65
C ILE A 654 -25.96 -17.11 21.12
N ALA A 655 -26.35 -15.86 21.44
CA ALA A 655 -26.44 -15.38 22.82
C ALA A 655 -27.42 -16.21 23.68
N ALA A 656 -28.56 -16.61 23.12
CA ALA A 656 -29.58 -17.40 23.82
C ALA A 656 -29.10 -18.81 24.23
N ASN A 657 -28.04 -19.35 23.60
CA ASN A 657 -27.49 -20.67 23.90
C ASN A 657 -26.31 -20.61 24.90
N ILE A 658 -26.00 -19.45 25.47
CA ILE A 658 -24.95 -19.29 26.48
C ILE A 658 -25.58 -19.42 27.87
N THR A 659 -25.13 -20.42 28.65
CA THR A 659 -25.79 -20.84 29.90
C THR A 659 -25.40 -20.01 31.14
N ILE A 660 -24.39 -19.14 31.05
CA ILE A 660 -23.84 -18.33 32.15
C ILE A 660 -23.74 -16.89 31.64
N PRO A 661 -23.95 -15.83 32.47
CA PRO A 661 -23.62 -14.48 32.07
C PRO A 661 -22.18 -14.42 31.54
N PHE A 662 -22.07 -14.09 30.25
CA PHE A 662 -20.82 -14.08 29.52
C PHE A 662 -20.66 -12.73 28.85
N ASP A 663 -19.51 -12.11 29.08
CA ASP A 663 -19.13 -10.86 28.45
C ASP A 663 -17.90 -11.12 27.57
N ALA A 664 -18.11 -11.06 26.26
CA ALA A 664 -17.05 -11.25 25.27
C ALA A 664 -15.95 -10.19 25.38
N HIS A 665 -16.29 -8.93 25.72
CA HIS A 665 -15.30 -7.87 25.92
C HIS A 665 -14.45 -8.13 27.15
N LEU A 666 -15.06 -8.58 28.25
CA LEU A 666 -14.34 -8.94 29.47
C LEU A 666 -13.42 -10.15 29.23
N SER A 667 -13.89 -11.17 28.49
CA SER A 667 -13.08 -12.33 28.12
C SER A 667 -11.87 -11.95 27.25
N LEU A 668 -12.04 -11.02 26.30
CA LEU A 668 -10.94 -10.47 25.50
C LEU A 668 -9.94 -9.67 26.35
N ALA A 669 -10.42 -8.88 27.31
CA ALA A 669 -9.56 -8.15 28.24
C ALA A 669 -8.76 -9.11 29.14
N ALA A 670 -9.41 -10.16 29.66
CA ALA A 670 -8.75 -11.20 30.44
C ALA A 670 -7.69 -11.94 29.61
N THR A 671 -8.00 -12.27 28.35
CA THR A 671 -7.05 -12.88 27.42
C THR A 671 -5.80 -12.01 27.25
N SER A 672 -5.99 -10.71 27.04
CA SER A 672 -4.88 -9.74 26.91
C SER A 672 -4.05 -9.65 28.20
N LEU A 673 -4.70 -9.66 29.37
CA LEU A 673 -4.02 -9.68 30.66
C LEU A 673 -3.20 -10.95 30.86
N LEU A 674 -3.71 -12.12 30.45
CA LEU A 674 -3.00 -13.38 30.57
C LEU A 674 -1.76 -13.42 29.65
N GLU A 675 -1.86 -12.88 28.44
CA GLU A 675 -0.71 -12.69 27.55
C GLU A 675 0.37 -11.82 28.20
N LEU A 676 -0.03 -10.70 28.82
CA LEU A 676 0.91 -9.81 29.54
C LEU A 676 1.57 -10.51 30.74
N LYS A 677 0.81 -11.31 31.51
CA LYS A 677 1.35 -12.06 32.66
C LYS A 677 2.35 -13.14 32.26
N ARG A 678 2.21 -13.68 31.05
CA ARG A 678 3.02 -14.76 30.50
C ARG A 678 4.09 -14.26 29.51
N PHE A 679 4.17 -12.94 29.32
CA PHE A 679 5.13 -12.31 28.43
C PHE A 679 6.56 -12.63 28.89
N ARG A 680 7.42 -12.99 27.93
CA ARG A 680 8.82 -13.37 28.16
C ARG A 680 9.73 -12.19 28.23
#